data_AF-A0A1G9ZXU5-F1
#
_entry.id   AF-A0A1G9ZXU5-F1
#
_cell.length_a   1.000
_cell.length_b   1.000
_cell.length_c   1.000
_cell.angle_alpha   90.00
_cell.angle_beta   90.00
_cell.angle_gamma   90.00
#
_symmetry.space_group_name_H-M   'P 1'
#
loop_
_entity.id
_entity.type
_entity.pdbx_description
1 polymer ?
#
loop_
_entity_poly.entity_id
_entity_poly.type
_entity_poly.pdbx_seq_one_letter_code
_entity_poly.pdbx_strand_id
1 'polypeptide(L)'
;MRIAYLVPTIHDLGGTASAIVTQANAMSRRHDVEIYSLYREKDAPHYAIDPAVTVHDLVDALDPDDAEGLRGRPPLLINPAWDPGLDARADVALEAFLPGVTADVLVTVTPALLALATQLVPMATAVVHQEHRSSSQRTSGLEPLLGFAPRADVVALLTEPMATWLADELGPRAPEVVVMPNAVPPGFRPRSLRDAPLIVAAGRLMGEKQYPQLISAFASIADRIPEWRLRIFGDGPSRFEMMSTVRRLGLWDRVELPGSTTDLASEWAKASVSALTSRAEGFPLVIQEAMAAGVPVVAYDCPSGPRAIIDDGVDGLLVAQGSEPALAAALLRLATDHDLRDRLGDAALAKAATWDVEAITARWAEIYETAAARHGSPAGRSTTRLLAGPAPTPVDRHEAPTGARAPGVTPEQARTTAHEIATAVAAGVCDDWFLIPAHTAETVLVLPMTTRRAFLDALAAADLPPYLSLMDPPLGGWPGRRGVPAELVPHLRGGRTSVVLLEPWPVVDGRPALLAGCGQRVEFWEEGVDGELHSPPGQEPPTVEPAAEKPRTPVDAVVTVGTERRDGHDGLRYALRSLHLFAPWVRRIHVVGASPVPAWLDALHPMLELVDLPDLAEQVIHLDAHTYLGRPIHPGRWFAPGVEVVTASVDLDRADVQRGLSDLLDRAQDCFRLDEDGSPARPPEVVDALVRDFLESYFPVPAPWERSSASSAEPKRSKSKDHGDWNAS
;
A
#
# COMPACT_ATOMS: atom_id res chain seq x y z
N MET A 1 17.78 12.01 36.45
CA MET A 1 16.51 11.46 35.94
C MET A 1 16.76 10.06 35.42
N ARG A 2 15.73 9.22 35.43
CA ARG A 2 15.68 7.93 34.75
C ARG A 2 15.04 8.11 33.39
N ILE A 3 15.78 7.76 32.33
CA ILE A 3 15.35 7.91 30.93
C ILE A 3 15.33 6.52 30.31
N ALA A 4 14.17 6.10 29.81
CA ALA A 4 14.02 4.85 29.08
C ALA A 4 13.78 5.14 27.60
N TYR A 5 14.51 4.47 26.71
CA TYR A 5 14.28 4.49 25.27
C TYR A 5 13.64 3.16 24.84
N LEU A 6 12.48 3.21 24.18
CA LEU A 6 11.81 2.04 23.61
C LEU A 6 11.93 2.06 22.09
N VAL A 7 12.64 1.05 21.55
CA VAL A 7 12.95 0.94 20.13
C VAL A 7 12.58 -0.44 19.59
N PRO A 8 12.25 -0.59 18.29
CA PRO A 8 11.96 -1.92 17.73
C PRO A 8 13.13 -2.89 17.84
N THR A 9 14.34 -2.43 17.52
CA THR A 9 15.58 -3.24 17.58
C THR A 9 16.80 -2.32 17.62
N ILE A 10 17.85 -2.72 18.34
CA ILE A 10 19.21 -2.13 18.29
C ILE A 10 20.22 -3.04 17.58
N HIS A 11 19.79 -4.21 17.11
CA HIS A 11 20.65 -5.26 16.56
C HIS A 11 20.88 -5.12 15.06
N ASP A 12 20.13 -4.25 14.40
CA ASP A 12 20.16 -4.03 12.97
C ASP A 12 20.71 -2.65 12.58
N LEU A 13 21.25 -2.60 11.37
CA LEU A 13 21.74 -1.37 10.76
C LEU A 13 20.55 -0.44 10.47
N GLY A 14 20.48 0.70 11.15
CA GLY A 14 19.38 1.62 11.00
C GLY A 14 19.67 3.01 11.58
N GLY A 15 19.23 4.04 10.86
CA GLY A 15 19.46 5.43 11.30
C GLY A 15 18.81 5.75 12.63
N THR A 16 17.60 5.23 12.90
CA THR A 16 16.91 5.38 14.18
C THR A 16 17.71 4.76 15.34
N ALA A 17 18.17 3.51 15.19
CA ALA A 17 18.98 2.85 16.21
C ALA A 17 20.30 3.61 16.45
N SER A 18 20.97 4.09 15.39
CA SER A 18 22.17 4.92 15.50
C SER A 18 21.92 6.21 16.28
N ALA A 19 20.84 6.94 15.96
CA ALA A 19 20.49 8.19 16.62
C ALA A 19 20.19 7.98 18.12
N ILE A 20 19.44 6.92 18.46
CA ILE A 20 19.09 6.61 19.84
C ILE A 20 20.31 6.14 20.63
N VAL A 21 21.14 5.24 20.09
CA VAL A 21 22.36 4.81 20.79
C VAL A 21 23.31 5.99 21.00
N THR A 22 23.47 6.87 20.01
CA THR A 22 24.28 8.09 20.14
C THR A 22 23.76 8.99 21.27
N GLN A 23 22.45 9.22 21.30
CA GLN A 23 21.82 10.04 22.33
C GLN A 23 21.90 9.39 23.72
N ALA A 24 21.62 8.09 23.83
CA ALA A 24 21.64 7.34 25.08
C ALA A 24 23.05 7.32 25.70
N ASN A 25 24.07 7.06 24.88
CA ASN A 25 25.47 7.11 25.31
C ASN A 25 25.83 8.50 25.86
N ALA A 26 25.41 9.58 25.20
CA ALA A 26 25.68 10.93 25.67
C ALA A 26 24.90 11.28 26.96
N MET A 27 23.63 10.88 27.05
CA MET A 27 22.77 11.08 28.22
C MET A 27 23.26 10.34 29.46
N SER A 28 23.82 9.13 29.30
CA SER A 28 24.29 8.27 30.41
C SER A 28 25.36 8.93 31.29
N ARG A 29 26.03 9.97 30.79
CA ARG A 29 27.03 10.73 31.54
C ARG A 29 26.45 11.53 32.70
N ARG A 30 25.14 11.82 32.68
CA ARG A 30 24.46 12.66 33.69
C ARG A 30 23.13 12.07 34.17
N HIS A 31 22.62 11.05 33.50
CA HIS A 31 21.31 10.46 33.76
C HIS A 31 21.43 8.94 33.87
N ASP A 32 20.46 8.33 34.54
CA ASP A 32 20.28 6.88 34.57
C ASP A 32 19.53 6.49 33.29
N VAL A 33 20.18 5.74 32.40
CA VAL A 33 19.69 5.52 31.03
C VAL A 33 19.53 4.02 30.75
N GLU A 34 18.34 3.69 30.25
CA GLU A 34 17.94 2.34 29.87
C GLU A 34 17.48 2.34 28.40
N ILE A 35 17.88 1.32 27.64
CA ILE A 35 17.35 1.04 26.31
C ILE A 35 16.59 -0.29 26.37
N TYR A 36 15.32 -0.24 25.99
CA TYR A 36 14.45 -1.39 25.79
C TYR A 36 14.33 -1.65 24.29
N SER A 37 15.04 -2.67 23.82
CA SER A 37 14.92 -3.22 22.47
C SER A 37 13.75 -4.19 22.45
N LEU A 38 12.75 -3.98 21.59
CA LEU A 38 11.59 -4.86 21.52
C LEU A 38 11.99 -6.27 21.08
N TYR A 39 12.83 -6.38 20.04
CA TYR A 39 13.35 -7.66 19.57
C TYR A 39 14.87 -7.73 19.67
N ARG A 40 15.36 -8.89 20.13
CA ARG A 40 16.75 -9.32 19.98
C ARG A 40 16.89 -10.24 18.77
N GLU A 41 17.47 -9.71 17.71
CA GLU A 41 17.64 -10.44 16.44
C GLU A 41 19.07 -10.96 16.22
N LYS A 42 20.02 -10.50 17.05
CA LYS A 42 21.44 -10.90 17.02
C LYS A 42 22.02 -10.96 18.44
N ASP A 43 23.15 -11.65 18.58
CA ASP A 43 23.81 -11.81 19.88
C ASP A 43 24.39 -10.52 20.47
N ALA A 44 24.67 -9.53 19.62
CA ALA A 44 25.20 -8.24 20.03
C ALA A 44 24.43 -7.10 19.35
N PRO A 45 24.32 -5.92 20.00
CA PRO A 45 23.87 -4.69 19.35
C PRO A 45 24.75 -4.34 18.15
N HIS A 46 24.18 -3.68 17.16
CA HIS A 46 24.92 -3.27 15.97
C HIS A 46 25.90 -2.11 16.24
N TYR A 47 25.47 -1.16 17.08
CA TYR A 47 26.25 0.02 17.46
C TYR A 47 26.87 -0.17 18.84
N ALA A 48 28.02 0.46 19.09
CA ALA A 48 28.66 0.43 20.39
C ALA A 48 27.83 1.22 21.44
N ILE A 49 27.49 0.56 22.54
CA ILE A 49 26.72 1.14 23.64
C ILE A 49 27.66 1.35 24.83
N ASP A 50 27.56 2.51 25.47
CA ASP A 50 28.34 2.84 26.66
C ASP A 50 27.99 1.88 27.81
N PRO A 51 28.96 1.33 28.56
CA PRO A 51 28.67 0.41 29.66
C PRO A 51 27.78 1.01 30.78
N ALA A 52 27.65 2.33 30.86
CA ALA A 52 26.72 2.99 31.79
C ALA A 52 25.25 2.92 31.35
N VAL A 53 24.97 2.57 30.09
CA VAL A 53 23.61 2.36 29.57
C VAL A 53 23.19 0.92 29.79
N THR A 54 22.06 0.71 30.46
CA THR A 54 21.49 -0.63 30.64
C THR A 54 20.64 -0.99 29.42
N VAL A 55 20.78 -2.22 28.91
CA VAL A 55 20.04 -2.70 27.74
C VAL A 55 19.18 -3.89 28.12
N HIS A 56 17.92 -3.87 27.70
CA HIS A 56 16.94 -4.93 27.90
C HIS A 56 16.32 -5.33 26.57
N ASP A 57 16.30 -6.63 26.29
CA ASP A 57 15.56 -7.21 25.17
C ASP A 57 14.23 -7.75 25.68
N LEU A 58 13.12 -7.30 25.10
CA LEU A 58 11.79 -7.69 25.54
C LEU A 58 11.33 -9.01 24.91
N VAL A 59 11.74 -9.28 23.68
CA VAL A 59 11.48 -10.52 22.95
C VAL A 59 12.80 -11.06 22.40
N ASP A 60 13.17 -12.28 22.78
CA ASP A 60 14.28 -12.98 22.15
C ASP A 60 13.82 -13.61 20.83
N ALA A 61 14.24 -13.03 19.70
CA ALA A 61 13.91 -13.57 18.38
C ALA A 61 14.86 -14.71 17.95
N LEU A 62 15.97 -14.90 18.65
CA LEU A 62 16.92 -15.99 18.42
C LEU A 62 16.50 -17.30 19.10
N ASP A 63 15.70 -17.21 20.17
CA ASP A 63 15.17 -18.39 20.85
C ASP A 63 14.36 -19.25 19.87
N PRO A 64 14.75 -20.50 19.56
CA PRO A 64 14.00 -21.34 18.64
C PRO A 64 12.66 -21.82 19.21
N ASP A 65 12.47 -21.77 20.53
CA ASP A 65 11.27 -22.28 21.20
C ASP A 65 10.12 -21.26 21.15
N ASP A 66 9.20 -21.44 20.21
CA ASP A 66 7.91 -20.72 20.16
C ASP A 66 6.81 -21.56 20.81
N ALA A 67 6.95 -21.85 22.10
CA ALA A 67 6.06 -22.76 22.84
C ALA A 67 4.58 -22.34 22.78
N GLU A 68 4.30 -21.04 22.64
CA GLU A 68 2.95 -20.46 22.55
C GLU A 68 2.46 -20.29 21.10
N GLY A 69 3.32 -20.54 20.10
CA GLY A 69 2.97 -20.41 18.69
C GLY A 69 2.64 -18.98 18.26
N LEU A 70 3.29 -17.99 18.87
CA LEU A 70 3.03 -16.55 18.64
C LEU A 70 3.88 -15.97 17.52
N ARG A 71 4.98 -16.62 17.13
CA ARG A 71 5.88 -16.13 16.08
C ARG A 71 5.14 -16.01 14.75
N GLY A 72 5.25 -14.84 14.12
CA GLY A 72 4.62 -14.56 12.83
C GLY A 72 3.09 -14.49 12.86
N ARG A 73 2.44 -14.64 14.03
CA ARG A 73 1.03 -14.31 14.18
C ARG A 73 0.85 -12.79 14.22
N PRO A 74 -0.20 -12.25 13.58
CA PRO A 74 -0.43 -10.81 13.59
C PRO A 74 -0.71 -10.32 15.03
N PRO A 75 -0.16 -9.16 15.43
CA PRO A 75 -0.51 -8.52 16.70
C PRO A 75 -1.98 -8.10 16.72
N LEU A 76 -2.55 -8.07 17.92
CA LEU A 76 -3.89 -7.62 18.28
C LEU A 76 -3.90 -6.19 18.85
N LEU A 77 -2.88 -5.79 19.63
CA LEU A 77 -2.80 -4.47 20.26
C LEU A 77 -2.23 -3.42 19.31
N ILE A 78 -1.32 -3.84 18.44
CA ILE A 78 -0.77 -3.02 17.36
C ILE A 78 -1.40 -3.48 16.06
N ASN A 79 -1.88 -2.55 15.24
CA ASN A 79 -2.33 -2.95 13.92
C ASN A 79 -1.12 -3.37 13.06
N PRO A 80 -1.15 -4.55 12.42
CA PRO A 80 -0.05 -5.04 11.59
C PRO A 80 0.36 -4.08 10.46
N ALA A 81 -0.54 -3.19 10.00
CA ALA A 81 -0.22 -2.20 8.98
C ALA A 81 0.65 -1.03 9.49
N TRP A 82 0.66 -0.75 10.81
CA TRP A 82 1.47 0.33 11.39
C TRP A 82 2.95 -0.01 11.43
N ASP A 83 3.25 -1.27 11.75
CA ASP A 83 4.62 -1.76 11.83
C ASP A 83 4.62 -3.26 11.48
N PRO A 84 4.76 -3.61 10.17
CA PRO A 84 4.61 -4.99 9.69
C PRO A 84 5.73 -5.93 10.18
N GLY A 85 6.76 -5.39 10.82
CA GLY A 85 7.79 -6.20 11.48
C GLY A 85 7.36 -6.78 12.83
N LEU A 86 6.24 -6.33 13.40
CA LEU A 86 5.76 -6.76 14.71
C LEU A 86 4.83 -7.98 14.58
N ASP A 87 4.99 -8.92 15.51
CA ASP A 87 4.14 -10.10 15.66
C ASP A 87 3.48 -10.14 17.05
N ALA A 88 2.61 -11.12 17.31
CA ALA A 88 1.87 -11.25 18.57
C ALA A 88 2.77 -11.33 19.83
N ARG A 89 4.07 -11.61 19.70
CA ARG A 89 5.01 -11.55 20.84
C ARG A 89 5.24 -10.12 21.30
N ALA A 90 5.19 -9.15 20.40
CA ALA A 90 5.31 -7.74 20.74
C ALA A 90 4.18 -7.30 21.70
N ASP A 91 2.95 -7.77 21.46
CA ASP A 91 1.80 -7.44 22.32
C ASP A 91 2.02 -7.93 23.74
N VAL A 92 2.34 -9.22 23.90
CA VAL A 92 2.56 -9.84 25.22
C VAL A 92 3.70 -9.13 25.95
N ALA A 93 4.80 -8.86 25.25
CA ALA A 93 5.96 -8.21 25.83
C ALA A 93 5.66 -6.76 26.26
N LEU A 94 4.98 -5.98 25.41
CA LEU A 94 4.66 -4.58 25.69
C LEU A 94 3.55 -4.44 26.74
N GLU A 95 2.55 -5.32 26.74
CA GLU A 95 1.50 -5.35 27.77
C GLU A 95 2.07 -5.71 29.15
N ALA A 96 3.07 -6.59 29.21
CA ALA A 96 3.77 -6.92 30.45
C ALA A 96 4.73 -5.80 30.91
N PHE A 97 5.44 -5.19 29.96
CA PHE A 97 6.50 -4.20 30.24
C PHE A 97 5.95 -2.81 30.58
N LEU A 98 5.09 -2.24 29.73
CA LEU A 98 4.72 -0.82 29.78
C LEU A 98 4.08 -0.40 31.11
N PRO A 99 3.18 -1.19 31.75
CA PRO A 99 2.61 -0.82 33.05
C PRO A 99 3.63 -0.78 34.19
N GLY A 100 4.77 -1.47 34.05
CA GLY A 100 5.83 -1.56 35.05
C GLY A 100 6.93 -0.51 34.92
N VAL A 101 6.87 0.36 33.91
CA VAL A 101 7.91 1.37 33.65
C VAL A 101 8.04 2.34 34.83
N THR A 102 9.25 2.52 35.35
CA THR A 102 9.55 3.45 36.48
C THR A 102 10.40 4.66 36.07
N ALA A 103 10.62 4.85 34.77
CA ALA A 103 11.34 5.98 34.24
C ALA A 103 10.57 7.30 34.43
N ASP A 104 11.31 8.39 34.62
CA ASP A 104 10.76 9.75 34.62
C ASP A 104 10.24 10.10 33.21
N VAL A 105 10.98 9.67 32.19
CA VAL A 105 10.67 9.85 30.77
C VAL A 105 10.81 8.52 30.03
N LEU A 106 9.77 8.14 29.28
CA LEU A 106 9.83 7.10 28.25
C LEU A 106 9.85 7.74 26.87
N VAL A 107 10.86 7.38 26.08
CA VAL A 107 11.06 7.85 24.72
C VAL A 107 10.64 6.74 23.74
N THR A 108 9.71 7.03 22.84
CA THR A 108 9.29 6.10 21.77
C THR A 108 9.75 6.59 20.41
N VAL A 109 10.07 5.68 19.48
CA VAL A 109 10.66 6.05 18.18
C VAL A 109 9.88 5.63 16.95
N THR A 110 8.79 4.89 17.15
CA THR A 110 7.81 4.60 16.09
C THR A 110 6.42 4.98 16.56
N PRO A 111 5.54 5.42 15.65
CA PRO A 111 4.15 5.71 15.98
C PRO A 111 3.39 4.55 16.63
N ALA A 112 3.68 3.30 16.26
CA ALA A 112 3.08 2.11 16.88
C ALA A 112 3.44 2.00 18.38
N LEU A 113 4.72 2.20 18.71
CA LEU A 113 5.19 2.20 20.10
C LEU A 113 4.64 3.39 20.88
N LEU A 114 4.51 4.56 20.25
CA LEU A 114 3.81 5.72 20.83
C LEU A 114 2.37 5.37 21.21
N ALA A 115 1.63 4.73 20.30
CA ALA A 115 0.23 4.39 20.52
C ALA A 115 0.05 3.54 21.78
N LEU A 116 0.88 2.50 21.97
CA LEU A 116 0.82 1.67 23.18
C LEU A 116 1.35 2.39 24.42
N ALA A 117 2.47 3.10 24.31
CA ALA A 117 3.06 3.81 25.43
C ALA A 117 2.07 4.81 26.04
N THR A 118 1.38 5.62 25.23
CA THR A 118 0.41 6.60 25.75
C THR A 118 -0.80 5.99 26.46
N GLN A 119 -1.07 4.69 26.24
CA GLN A 119 -2.20 3.97 26.84
C GLN A 119 -1.81 3.17 28.08
N LEU A 120 -0.62 2.57 28.09
CA LEU A 120 -0.26 1.54 29.07
C LEU A 120 0.74 2.01 30.13
N VAL A 121 1.51 3.07 29.88
CA VAL A 121 2.52 3.53 30.85
C VAL A 121 1.87 4.24 32.05
N PRO A 122 2.47 4.15 33.24
CA PRO A 122 2.01 4.87 34.41
C PRO A 122 1.85 6.37 34.16
N MET A 123 0.86 6.97 34.83
CA MET A 123 0.59 8.40 34.72
C MET A 123 1.67 9.29 35.38
N ALA A 124 2.68 8.70 35.99
CA ALA A 124 3.85 9.42 36.50
C ALA A 124 4.96 9.56 35.44
N THR A 125 4.92 8.77 34.37
CA THR A 125 5.95 8.74 33.33
C THR A 125 5.55 9.68 32.19
N ALA A 126 6.41 10.65 31.90
CA ALA A 126 6.26 11.49 30.72
C ALA A 126 6.60 10.68 29.45
N VAL A 127 5.80 10.84 28.40
CA VAL A 127 6.00 10.17 27.11
C VAL A 127 6.48 11.21 26.10
N VAL A 128 7.71 11.01 25.62
CA VAL A 128 8.29 11.80 24.55
C VAL A 128 8.39 10.95 23.30
N HIS A 129 7.80 11.39 22.20
CA HIS A 129 7.93 10.71 20.92
C HIS A 129 9.04 11.34 20.09
N GLN A 130 9.92 10.53 19.52
CA GLN A 130 10.87 10.95 18.49
C GLN A 130 10.50 10.30 17.16
N GLU A 131 10.00 11.09 16.23
CA GLU A 131 9.64 10.58 14.92
C GLU A 131 10.83 10.69 13.96
N HIS A 132 11.45 9.54 13.68
CA HIS A 132 12.68 9.43 12.87
C HIS A 132 12.41 9.14 11.38
N ARG A 133 11.20 8.70 11.05
CA ARG A 133 10.84 8.16 9.74
C ARG A 133 9.76 9.00 9.03
N SER A 134 9.42 10.18 9.54
CA SER A 134 8.44 11.08 8.92
C SER A 134 9.03 11.78 7.70
N SER A 135 8.35 11.62 6.56
CA SER A 135 8.31 12.61 5.47
C SER A 135 6.87 13.15 5.40
N SER A 136 6.66 14.43 5.09
CA SER A 136 5.31 15.00 4.96
C SER A 136 4.51 14.30 3.86
N GLN A 137 5.23 13.66 2.93
CA GLN A 137 4.72 12.83 1.84
C GLN A 137 4.67 11.33 2.16
N ARG A 138 5.12 10.90 3.35
CA ARG A 138 4.87 9.52 3.80
C ARG A 138 3.45 9.44 4.34
N THR A 139 2.61 8.63 3.73
CA THR A 139 1.18 8.61 4.03
C THR A 139 0.71 7.36 4.76
N SER A 140 1.47 6.26 4.69
CA SER A 140 1.21 5.03 5.45
C SER A 140 2.02 4.95 6.76
N GLY A 141 1.34 4.54 7.83
CA GLY A 141 1.91 4.36 9.17
C GLY A 141 1.97 5.64 10.02
N LEU A 142 1.43 6.77 9.54
CA LEU A 142 1.32 8.03 10.31
C LEU A 142 -0.03 8.15 11.05
N GLU A 143 -0.99 7.28 10.75
CA GLU A 143 -2.27 7.20 11.45
C GLU A 143 -2.11 7.09 12.97
N PRO A 144 -1.24 6.23 13.52
CA PRO A 144 -0.97 6.20 14.95
C PRO A 144 -0.29 7.49 15.45
N LEU A 145 0.53 8.15 14.63
CA LEU A 145 1.11 9.45 15.01
C LEU A 145 0.00 10.49 15.18
N LEU A 146 -0.88 10.64 14.19
CA LEU A 146 -1.99 11.62 14.25
C LEU A 146 -3.02 11.28 15.33
N GLY A 147 -3.22 9.99 15.61
CA GLY A 147 -4.15 9.48 16.61
C GLY A 147 -3.69 9.58 18.07
N PHE A 148 -2.38 9.46 18.29
CA PHE A 148 -1.80 9.33 19.64
C PHE A 148 -0.79 10.41 20.00
N ALA A 149 -0.26 11.18 19.05
CA ALA A 149 0.56 12.37 19.33
C ALA A 149 -0.12 13.35 20.31
N PRO A 150 -1.45 13.64 20.23
CA PRO A 150 -2.11 14.49 21.22
C PRO A 150 -2.00 14.01 22.68
N ARG A 151 -1.66 12.73 22.90
CA ARG A 151 -1.47 12.14 24.24
C ARG A 151 -0.01 12.11 24.69
N ALA A 152 0.93 12.44 23.82
CA ALA A 152 2.33 12.60 24.18
C ALA A 152 2.53 13.92 24.93
N ASP A 153 3.55 13.97 25.78
CA ASP A 153 3.97 15.22 26.41
C ASP A 153 4.71 16.10 25.41
N VAL A 154 5.58 15.47 24.61
CA VAL A 154 6.35 16.11 23.54
C VAL A 154 6.40 15.20 22.34
N VAL A 155 6.24 15.77 21.14
CA VAL A 155 6.56 15.12 19.87
C VAL A 155 7.69 15.86 19.21
N ALA A 156 8.81 15.18 19.00
CA ALA A 156 9.96 15.71 18.32
C ALA A 156 10.01 15.22 16.88
N LEU A 157 10.20 16.18 15.98
CA LEU A 157 10.33 15.96 14.56
C LEU A 157 11.68 16.50 14.10
N LEU A 158 12.20 15.99 13.00
CA LEU A 158 13.56 16.32 12.57
C LEU A 158 13.65 17.68 11.86
N THR A 159 12.54 18.18 11.31
CA THR A 159 12.53 19.36 10.43
C THR A 159 11.33 20.28 10.68
N GLU A 160 11.53 21.59 10.46
CA GLU A 160 10.49 22.62 10.58
C GLU A 160 9.25 22.37 9.70
N PRO A 161 9.38 21.97 8.41
CA PRO A 161 8.22 21.65 7.59
C PRO A 161 7.36 20.53 8.18
N MET A 162 7.99 19.54 8.83
CA MET A 162 7.25 18.46 9.48
C MET A 162 6.54 18.93 10.75
N ALA A 163 7.22 19.75 11.56
CA ALA A 163 6.64 20.29 12.78
C ALA A 163 5.42 21.18 12.46
N THR A 164 5.55 22.03 11.44
CA THR A 164 4.45 22.86 10.94
C THR A 164 3.30 21.97 10.45
N TRP A 165 3.60 20.96 9.63
CA TRP A 165 2.58 20.03 9.13
C TRP A 165 1.82 19.32 10.28
N LEU A 166 2.53 18.74 11.26
CA LEU A 166 1.87 18.04 12.36
C LEU A 166 1.02 19.00 13.21
N ALA A 167 1.52 20.21 13.46
CA ALA A 167 0.78 21.23 14.19
C ALA A 167 -0.50 21.64 13.45
N ASP A 168 -0.44 21.82 12.14
CA ASP A 168 -1.60 22.16 11.30
C ASP A 168 -2.64 21.03 11.25
N GLU A 169 -2.20 19.77 11.14
CA GLU A 169 -3.09 18.60 11.12
C GLU A 169 -3.81 18.38 12.46
N LEU A 170 -3.10 18.60 13.58
CA LEU A 170 -3.67 18.39 14.91
C LEU A 170 -4.41 19.63 15.42
N GLY A 171 -4.07 20.82 14.93
CA GLY A 171 -4.65 22.09 15.35
C GLY A 171 -4.57 22.27 16.87
N PRO A 172 -5.67 22.63 17.56
CA PRO A 172 -5.68 22.80 19.02
C PRO A 172 -5.34 21.55 19.84
N ARG A 173 -5.30 20.36 19.20
CA ARG A 173 -4.94 19.08 19.84
C ARG A 173 -3.44 18.77 19.72
N ALA A 174 -2.67 19.62 19.03
CA ALA A 174 -1.23 19.41 18.90
C ALA A 174 -0.57 19.38 20.29
N PRO A 175 0.27 18.37 20.59
CA PRO A 175 1.10 18.40 21.78
C PRO A 175 2.19 19.48 21.65
N GLU A 176 3.10 19.57 22.62
CA GLU A 176 4.32 20.34 22.41
C GLU A 176 5.13 19.69 21.28
N VAL A 177 5.24 20.39 20.15
CA VAL A 177 6.02 19.94 18.99
C VAL A 177 7.36 20.66 19.00
N VAL A 178 8.45 19.90 18.91
CA VAL A 178 9.82 20.44 18.87
C VAL A 178 10.57 19.96 17.62
N VAL A 179 11.41 20.82 17.06
CA VAL A 179 12.29 20.46 15.94
C VAL A 179 13.66 20.10 16.48
N MET A 180 14.01 18.82 16.41
CA MET A 180 15.26 18.30 16.95
C MET A 180 16.02 17.48 15.91
N PRO A 181 17.11 18.01 15.33
CA PRO A 181 17.92 17.25 14.38
C PRO A 181 18.64 16.11 15.10
N ASN A 182 18.96 15.06 14.35
CA ASN A 182 19.81 14.00 14.86
C ASN A 182 21.20 14.53 15.19
N ALA A 183 21.81 14.02 16.25
CA ALA A 183 23.21 14.28 16.54
C ALA A 183 24.11 13.46 15.60
N VAL A 184 25.24 14.04 15.19
CA VAL A 184 26.26 13.31 14.42
C VAL A 184 27.18 12.58 15.40
N PRO A 185 27.32 11.25 15.32
CA PRO A 185 28.24 10.52 16.19
C PRO A 185 29.66 11.09 16.13
N PRO A 186 30.41 11.08 17.25
CA PRO A 186 31.81 11.46 17.20
C PRO A 186 32.59 10.44 16.36
N GLY A 187 33.70 10.87 15.75
CA GLY A 187 34.64 9.92 15.12
C GLY A 187 34.71 9.94 13.61
N PHE A 188 34.12 10.92 12.92
CA PHE A 188 34.39 11.18 11.49
C PHE A 188 35.78 11.82 11.28
N ARG A 189 36.80 11.07 11.69
CA ARG A 189 38.23 11.41 11.65
C ARG A 189 39.03 10.19 11.16
N PRO A 190 40.12 10.37 10.38
CA PRO A 190 40.58 11.64 9.84
C PRO A 190 39.57 12.26 8.86
N ARG A 191 39.63 13.58 8.69
CA ARG A 191 38.78 14.26 7.71
C ARG A 191 39.31 13.97 6.31
N SER A 192 38.42 14.04 5.32
CA SER A 192 38.83 13.92 3.91
C SER A 192 39.74 15.08 3.50
N LEU A 193 40.74 14.75 2.69
CA LEU A 193 41.58 15.73 1.98
C LEU A 193 40.95 16.17 0.66
N ARG A 194 39.88 15.50 0.20
CA ARG A 194 39.15 15.76 -1.05
C ARG A 194 40.00 15.76 -2.32
N ASP A 195 41.11 15.01 -2.29
CA ASP A 195 42.10 14.89 -3.37
C ASP A 195 41.95 13.56 -4.15
N ALA A 196 41.34 12.54 -3.56
CA ALA A 196 41.10 11.26 -4.21
C ALA A 196 39.95 11.36 -5.24
N PRO A 197 40.06 10.78 -6.44
CA PRO A 197 38.98 10.81 -7.43
C PRO A 197 37.91 9.76 -7.07
N LEU A 198 37.16 9.99 -6.00
CA LEU A 198 36.19 9.05 -5.43
C LEU A 198 34.88 9.74 -5.04
N ILE A 199 33.78 9.26 -5.61
CA ILE A 199 32.41 9.53 -5.18
C ILE A 199 31.96 8.38 -4.28
N VAL A 200 31.41 8.70 -3.11
CA VAL A 200 30.86 7.69 -2.17
C VAL A 200 29.38 7.93 -1.94
N ALA A 201 28.61 6.86 -1.89
CA ALA A 201 27.24 6.86 -1.38
C ALA A 201 27.09 5.74 -0.35
N ALA A 202 26.20 5.91 0.63
CA ALA A 202 25.96 4.89 1.65
C ALA A 202 24.50 4.84 2.11
N GLY A 203 24.00 3.63 2.36
CA GLY A 203 22.65 3.39 2.87
C GLY A 203 22.06 2.06 2.37
N ARG A 204 20.89 1.68 2.89
CA ARG A 204 20.20 0.43 2.49
C ARG A 204 19.96 0.37 0.98
N LEU A 205 20.21 -0.77 0.34
CA LEU A 205 20.00 -0.95 -1.10
C LEU A 205 18.53 -1.31 -1.37
N MET A 206 17.67 -0.31 -1.21
CA MET A 206 16.22 -0.39 -1.42
C MET A 206 15.80 0.56 -2.55
N GLY A 207 14.67 0.29 -3.19
CA GLY A 207 14.14 1.12 -4.28
C GLY A 207 13.98 2.60 -3.91
N GLU A 208 13.67 2.91 -2.65
CA GLU A 208 13.57 4.28 -2.14
C GLU A 208 14.87 5.11 -2.26
N LYS A 209 16.05 4.46 -2.31
CA LYS A 209 17.35 5.15 -2.40
C LYS A 209 17.79 5.45 -3.83
N GLN A 210 17.11 4.87 -4.82
CA GLN A 210 17.29 5.09 -6.26
C GLN A 210 18.76 5.04 -6.76
N TYR A 211 19.61 4.20 -6.17
CA TYR A 211 21.02 4.06 -6.61
C TYR A 211 21.22 3.69 -8.09
N PRO A 212 20.31 2.98 -8.79
CA PRO A 212 20.42 2.83 -10.24
C PRO A 212 20.53 4.17 -10.98
N GLN A 213 19.84 5.23 -10.52
CA GLN A 213 19.93 6.56 -11.11
C GLN A 213 21.30 7.20 -10.87
N LEU A 214 21.90 6.99 -9.69
CA LEU A 214 23.26 7.43 -9.40
C LEU A 214 24.28 6.78 -10.35
N ILE A 215 24.12 5.48 -10.60
CA ILE A 215 24.99 4.73 -11.52
C ILE A 215 24.82 5.24 -12.96
N SER A 216 23.59 5.46 -13.43
CA SER A 216 23.30 6.03 -14.76
C SER A 216 23.89 7.44 -14.92
N ALA A 217 23.69 8.31 -13.93
CA ALA A 217 24.23 9.67 -13.94
C ALA A 217 25.77 9.65 -14.00
N PHE A 218 26.42 8.82 -13.18
CA PHE A 218 27.87 8.63 -13.21
C PHE A 218 28.35 8.09 -14.58
N ALA A 219 27.64 7.13 -15.17
CA ALA A 219 27.96 6.58 -16.49
C ALA A 219 28.03 7.68 -17.57
N SER A 220 27.08 8.61 -17.54
CA SER A 220 26.99 9.70 -18.53
C SER A 220 28.18 10.67 -18.51
N ILE A 221 28.95 10.70 -17.42
CA ILE A 221 30.11 11.58 -17.24
C ILE A 221 31.43 10.82 -17.11
N ALA A 222 31.42 9.50 -17.00
CA ALA A 222 32.59 8.68 -16.66
C ALA A 222 33.80 8.92 -17.60
N ASP A 223 33.55 9.05 -18.90
CA ASP A 223 34.58 9.33 -19.92
C ASP A 223 35.23 10.71 -19.77
N ARG A 224 34.51 11.66 -19.14
CA ARG A 224 35.01 13.03 -18.89
C ARG A 224 35.85 13.13 -17.62
N ILE A 225 35.72 12.15 -16.73
CA ILE A 225 36.43 12.06 -15.46
C ILE A 225 37.07 10.67 -15.30
N PRO A 226 38.01 10.27 -16.19
CA PRO A 226 38.48 8.88 -16.33
C PRO A 226 39.26 8.34 -15.13
N GLU A 227 39.59 9.16 -14.13
CA GLU A 227 40.22 8.71 -12.87
C GLU A 227 39.20 8.44 -11.76
N TRP A 228 37.98 8.98 -11.88
CA TRP A 228 36.97 8.96 -10.83
C TRP A 228 36.22 7.64 -10.67
N ARG A 229 36.11 7.14 -9.43
CA ARG A 229 35.32 5.94 -9.13
C ARG A 229 34.07 6.28 -8.34
N LEU A 230 33.06 5.41 -8.44
CA LEU A 230 31.86 5.44 -7.62
C LEU A 230 31.86 4.23 -6.69
N ARG A 231 31.72 4.45 -5.38
CA ARG A 231 31.61 3.38 -4.38
C ARG A 231 30.30 3.53 -3.60
N ILE A 232 29.50 2.47 -3.57
CA ILE A 232 28.20 2.47 -2.88
C ILE A 232 28.22 1.43 -1.77
N PHE A 233 28.13 1.89 -0.52
CA PHE A 233 28.08 1.05 0.68
C PHE A 233 26.65 0.75 1.11
N GLY A 234 26.42 -0.48 1.54
CA GLY A 234 25.12 -0.95 2.01
C GLY A 234 24.80 -2.34 1.51
N ASP A 235 23.67 -2.86 1.98
CA ASP A 235 23.11 -4.12 1.50
C ASP A 235 21.59 -4.01 1.34
N GLY A 236 21.00 -4.92 0.57
CA GLY A 236 19.56 -4.95 0.30
C GLY A 236 19.18 -5.56 -1.05
N PRO A 237 17.87 -5.74 -1.28
CA PRO A 237 17.34 -6.45 -2.45
C PRO A 237 17.71 -5.80 -3.79
N SER A 238 17.89 -4.46 -3.84
CA SER A 238 18.27 -3.76 -5.08
C SER A 238 19.71 -4.04 -5.53
N ARG A 239 20.52 -4.77 -4.75
CA ARG A 239 21.91 -5.09 -5.12
C ARG A 239 22.02 -5.77 -6.48
N PHE A 240 21.12 -6.71 -6.80
CA PHE A 240 21.13 -7.43 -8.08
C PHE A 240 20.80 -6.52 -9.27
N GLU A 241 19.81 -5.65 -9.10
CA GLU A 241 19.44 -4.63 -10.10
C GLU A 241 20.61 -3.66 -10.36
N MET A 242 21.30 -3.22 -9.30
CA MET A 242 22.47 -2.37 -9.40
C MET A 242 23.61 -3.06 -10.16
N MET A 243 23.91 -4.33 -9.84
CA MET A 243 24.91 -5.11 -10.59
C MET A 243 24.55 -5.25 -12.07
N SER A 244 23.27 -5.48 -12.39
CA SER A 244 22.78 -5.53 -13.77
C SER A 244 22.96 -4.18 -14.48
N THR A 245 22.69 -3.07 -13.79
CA THR A 245 22.88 -1.72 -14.31
C THR A 245 24.35 -1.43 -14.59
N VAL A 246 25.26 -1.74 -13.65
CA VAL A 246 26.72 -1.62 -13.86
C VAL A 246 27.17 -2.44 -15.06
N ARG A 247 26.65 -3.67 -15.22
CA ARG A 247 26.93 -4.54 -16.38
C ARG A 247 26.55 -3.90 -17.69
N ARG A 248 25.30 -3.47 -17.77
CA ARG A 248 24.69 -2.93 -18.98
C ARG A 248 25.40 -1.65 -19.44
N LEU A 249 25.88 -0.85 -18.48
CA LEU A 249 26.59 0.39 -18.73
C LEU A 249 28.11 0.22 -18.88
N GLY A 250 28.64 -1.00 -18.71
CA GLY A 250 30.07 -1.28 -18.90
C GLY A 250 31.00 -0.69 -17.82
N LEU A 251 30.50 -0.46 -16.59
CA LEU A 251 31.20 0.27 -15.53
C LEU A 251 31.88 -0.62 -14.47
N TRP A 252 32.20 -1.87 -14.81
CA TRP A 252 32.67 -2.87 -13.86
C TRP A 252 33.96 -2.52 -13.10
N ASP A 253 34.83 -1.75 -13.73
CA ASP A 253 36.11 -1.27 -13.20
C ASP A 253 35.99 0.12 -12.54
N ARG A 254 34.80 0.71 -12.54
CA ARG A 254 34.52 2.10 -12.13
C ARG A 254 33.52 2.22 -10.99
N VAL A 255 32.61 1.24 -10.86
CA VAL A 255 31.58 1.19 -9.81
C VAL A 255 31.85 0.02 -8.88
N GLU A 256 32.05 0.31 -7.60
CA GLU A 256 32.32 -0.65 -6.54
C GLU A 256 31.09 -0.80 -5.63
N LEU A 257 30.67 -2.03 -5.36
CA LEU A 257 29.56 -2.40 -4.46
C LEU A 257 30.08 -3.29 -3.31
N PRO A 258 30.80 -2.74 -2.31
CA PRO A 258 31.55 -3.54 -1.33
C PRO A 258 30.66 -4.27 -0.31
N GLY A 259 29.38 -3.92 -0.23
CA GLY A 259 28.47 -4.37 0.83
C GLY A 259 28.41 -3.36 1.98
N SER A 260 27.91 -3.80 3.14
CA SER A 260 27.88 -3.00 4.36
C SER A 260 29.29 -2.82 4.96
N THR A 261 29.51 -1.70 5.66
CA THR A 261 30.75 -1.40 6.38
C THR A 261 30.40 -0.98 7.81
N THR A 262 31.25 -1.36 8.77
CA THR A 262 31.17 -0.90 10.16
C THR A 262 32.02 0.34 10.43
N ASP A 263 32.89 0.73 9.48
CA ASP A 263 33.77 1.89 9.58
C ASP A 263 33.55 2.82 8.38
N LEU A 264 32.37 3.45 8.36
CA LEU A 264 32.02 4.40 7.31
C LEU A 264 32.83 5.71 7.44
N ALA A 265 33.33 6.04 8.63
CA ALA A 265 34.19 7.19 8.87
C ALA A 265 35.49 7.12 8.05
N SER A 266 36.15 5.96 8.02
CA SER A 266 37.34 5.73 7.18
C SER A 266 37.02 5.81 5.68
N GLU A 267 35.80 5.48 5.27
CA GLU A 267 35.40 5.56 3.86
C GLU A 267 35.08 7.01 3.46
N TRP A 268 34.46 7.78 4.34
CA TRP A 268 34.30 9.22 4.12
C TRP A 268 35.63 9.96 4.06
N ALA A 269 36.62 9.56 4.86
CA ALA A 269 37.96 10.13 4.83
C ALA A 269 38.66 9.96 3.46
N LYS A 270 38.25 8.96 2.66
CA LYS A 270 38.77 8.70 1.31
C LYS A 270 37.95 9.38 0.22
N ALA A 271 36.74 9.85 0.53
CA ALA A 271 35.79 10.37 -0.44
C ALA A 271 36.06 11.84 -0.74
N SER A 272 35.89 12.26 -2.00
CA SER A 272 35.93 13.68 -2.38
C SER A 272 34.56 14.27 -2.63
N VAL A 273 33.57 13.43 -2.94
CA VAL A 273 32.18 13.82 -3.16
C VAL A 273 31.28 12.75 -2.55
N SER A 274 30.21 13.17 -1.87
CA SER A 274 29.14 12.30 -1.43
C SER A 274 27.92 12.47 -2.34
N ALA A 275 27.17 11.38 -2.57
CA ALA A 275 25.96 11.42 -3.38
C ALA A 275 24.76 10.76 -2.68
N LEU A 276 23.60 11.41 -2.75
CA LEU A 276 22.33 10.88 -2.24
C LEU A 276 21.20 11.02 -3.28
N THR A 277 20.63 9.91 -3.72
CA THR A 277 19.60 9.84 -4.75
C THR A 277 18.25 9.37 -4.23
N SER A 278 17.97 9.59 -2.95
CA SER A 278 16.75 9.08 -2.33
C SER A 278 15.48 9.79 -2.83
N ARG A 279 14.40 9.02 -2.96
CA ARG A 279 13.05 9.50 -3.30
C ARG A 279 12.40 10.27 -2.15
N ALA A 280 12.69 9.88 -0.92
CA ALA A 280 12.20 10.53 0.28
C ALA A 280 13.19 10.29 1.42
N GLU A 281 13.37 11.30 2.26
CA GLU A 281 14.19 11.19 3.47
C GLU A 281 13.54 12.00 4.59
N GLY A 282 13.70 11.55 5.84
CA GLY A 282 13.34 12.36 7.01
C GLY A 282 14.43 13.37 7.32
N PHE A 283 15.61 12.87 7.71
CA PHE A 283 16.81 13.66 7.98
C PHE A 283 18.04 12.76 7.79
N PRO A 284 18.57 12.65 6.56
CA PRO A 284 19.49 11.59 6.20
C PRO A 284 20.83 11.75 6.94
N LEU A 285 21.07 10.87 7.92
CA LEU A 285 22.31 10.84 8.71
C LEU A 285 23.55 10.82 7.81
N VAL A 286 23.51 10.05 6.73
CA VAL A 286 24.62 9.92 5.77
C VAL A 286 25.11 11.25 5.20
N ILE A 287 24.23 12.25 5.03
CA ILE A 287 24.62 13.60 4.60
C ILE A 287 25.43 14.26 5.71
N GLN A 288 24.93 14.21 6.95
CA GLN A 288 25.61 14.82 8.09
C GLN A 288 26.96 14.17 8.37
N GLU A 289 27.07 12.85 8.23
CA GLU A 289 28.32 12.09 8.37
C GLU A 289 29.35 12.51 7.32
N ALA A 290 28.95 12.61 6.05
CA ALA A 290 29.80 13.09 4.97
C ALA A 290 30.27 14.54 5.24
N MET A 291 29.35 15.41 5.65
CA MET A 291 29.68 16.79 6.01
C MET A 291 30.63 16.86 7.21
N ALA A 292 30.45 16.03 8.24
CA ALA A 292 31.34 15.96 9.41
C ALA A 292 32.75 15.45 9.09
N ALA A 293 32.88 14.65 8.02
CA ALA A 293 34.16 14.26 7.43
C ALA A 293 34.76 15.32 6.49
N GLY A 294 34.03 16.41 6.22
CA GLY A 294 34.44 17.49 5.32
C GLY A 294 34.22 17.20 3.84
N VAL A 295 33.33 16.25 3.52
CA VAL A 295 33.00 15.85 2.15
C VAL A 295 31.76 16.61 1.68
N PRO A 296 31.83 17.38 0.57
CA PRO A 296 30.66 18.03 0.01
C PRO A 296 29.67 17.02 -0.57
N VAL A 297 28.38 17.35 -0.49
CA VAL A 297 27.29 16.45 -0.85
C VAL A 297 26.55 16.94 -2.09
N VAL A 298 26.26 16.04 -3.02
CA VAL A 298 25.25 16.22 -4.08
C VAL A 298 24.04 15.37 -3.73
N ALA A 299 22.87 16.00 -3.59
CA ALA A 299 21.66 15.28 -3.23
C ALA A 299 20.48 15.66 -4.11
N TYR A 300 19.58 14.70 -4.38
CA TYR A 300 18.24 15.05 -4.81
C TYR A 300 17.55 15.89 -3.73
N ASP A 301 16.89 16.96 -4.15
CA ASP A 301 15.99 17.77 -3.33
C ASP A 301 14.67 17.04 -3.13
N CYS A 302 14.74 15.89 -2.46
CA CYS A 302 13.57 15.12 -2.13
C CYS A 302 12.87 15.69 -0.88
N PRO A 303 11.55 15.45 -0.74
CA PRO A 303 10.74 16.02 0.33
C PRO A 303 11.31 15.76 1.72
N SER A 304 11.18 16.78 2.58
CA SER A 304 11.53 16.82 4.01
C SER A 304 13.03 16.74 4.35
N GLY A 305 13.85 15.94 3.68
CA GLY A 305 15.19 15.59 4.16
C GLY A 305 16.34 16.51 3.72
N PRO A 306 16.87 16.40 2.48
CA PRO A 306 18.15 17.01 2.12
C PRO A 306 18.19 18.53 2.23
N ARG A 307 17.10 19.22 1.87
CA ARG A 307 16.99 20.69 1.99
C ARG A 307 17.01 21.21 3.43
N ALA A 308 16.67 20.38 4.41
CA ALA A 308 16.81 20.75 5.82
C ALA A 308 18.27 20.72 6.30
N ILE A 309 19.17 20.12 5.50
CA ILE A 309 20.58 19.89 5.84
C ILE A 309 21.51 20.69 4.93
N ILE A 310 21.19 20.84 3.65
CA ILE A 310 22.05 21.44 2.63
C ILE A 310 21.53 22.83 2.25
N ASP A 311 22.40 23.84 2.36
CA ASP A 311 22.22 25.15 1.74
C ASP A 311 22.84 25.12 0.34
N ASP A 312 21.99 25.05 -0.69
CA ASP A 312 22.41 24.85 -2.08
C ASP A 312 23.45 25.88 -2.55
N GLY A 313 24.56 25.37 -3.08
CA GLY A 313 25.69 26.16 -3.56
C GLY A 313 26.61 26.72 -2.47
N VAL A 314 26.30 26.47 -1.18
CA VAL A 314 27.10 26.94 -0.03
C VAL A 314 27.85 25.79 0.64
N ASP A 315 27.14 24.73 1.03
CA ASP A 315 27.71 23.57 1.75
C ASP A 315 27.44 22.23 1.04
N GLY A 316 26.80 22.27 -0.12
CA GLY A 316 26.46 21.14 -0.96
C GLY A 316 25.73 21.61 -2.22
N LEU A 317 25.28 20.66 -3.04
CA LEU A 317 24.48 20.92 -4.23
C LEU A 317 23.17 20.13 -4.16
N LEU A 318 22.06 20.85 -4.29
CA LEU A 318 20.73 20.25 -4.43
C LEU A 318 20.35 20.19 -5.91
N VAL A 319 19.91 19.03 -6.35
CA VAL A 319 19.43 18.80 -7.72
C VAL A 319 17.97 18.39 -7.70
N ALA A 320 17.20 18.76 -8.72
CA ALA A 320 15.80 18.38 -8.82
C ALA A 320 15.65 16.84 -8.72
N GLN A 321 14.70 16.39 -7.91
CA GLN A 321 14.46 14.98 -7.69
C GLN A 321 14.23 14.22 -9.01
N GLY A 322 14.88 13.07 -9.18
CA GLY A 322 14.77 12.23 -10.38
C GLY A 322 15.50 12.75 -11.61
N SER A 323 16.13 13.93 -11.56
CA SER A 323 16.86 14.50 -12.70
C SER A 323 18.28 13.93 -12.81
N GLU A 324 18.43 12.77 -13.47
CA GLU A 324 19.74 12.19 -13.76
C GLU A 324 20.70 13.16 -14.48
N PRO A 325 20.27 13.98 -15.47
CA PRO A 325 21.16 14.95 -16.11
C PRO A 325 21.65 16.04 -15.16
N ALA A 326 20.80 16.53 -14.25
CA ALA A 326 21.21 17.53 -13.26
C ALA A 326 22.18 16.92 -12.23
N LEU A 327 21.90 15.70 -11.78
CA LEU A 327 22.80 14.95 -10.90
C LEU A 327 24.17 14.75 -11.55
N ALA A 328 24.21 14.29 -12.80
CA ALA A 328 25.44 14.12 -13.56
C ALA A 328 26.22 15.44 -13.71
N ALA A 329 25.53 16.54 -14.02
CA ALA A 329 26.15 17.85 -14.12
C ALA A 329 26.76 18.32 -12.80
N ALA A 330 26.06 18.10 -11.67
CA ALA A 330 26.55 18.47 -10.34
C ALA A 330 27.76 17.61 -9.90
N LEU A 331 27.70 16.29 -10.11
CA LEU A 331 28.81 15.37 -9.84
C LEU A 331 30.04 15.75 -10.65
N LEU A 332 29.87 15.99 -11.94
CA LEU A 332 30.94 16.42 -12.82
C LEU A 332 31.55 17.75 -12.35
N ARG A 333 30.70 18.73 -12.00
CA ARG A 333 31.16 20.05 -11.55
C ARG A 333 32.07 19.91 -10.33
N LEU A 334 31.67 19.14 -9.31
CA LEU A 334 32.53 18.89 -8.14
C LEU A 334 33.76 18.04 -8.48
N ALA A 335 33.67 17.15 -9.46
CA ALA A 335 34.82 16.35 -9.89
C ALA A 335 35.89 17.21 -10.59
N THR A 336 35.48 18.20 -11.38
CA THR A 336 36.38 19.01 -12.22
C THR A 336 36.78 20.36 -11.60
N ASP A 337 36.00 20.90 -10.68
CA ASP A 337 36.25 22.20 -10.01
C ASP A 337 36.71 21.96 -8.56
N HIS A 338 38.04 21.91 -8.37
CA HIS A 338 38.67 21.66 -7.08
C HIS A 338 38.36 22.76 -6.06
N ASP A 339 38.41 24.02 -6.48
CA ASP A 339 38.18 25.18 -5.59
C ASP A 339 36.74 25.21 -5.09
N LEU A 340 35.77 24.89 -5.96
CA LEU A 340 34.39 24.73 -5.52
C LEU A 340 34.26 23.56 -4.54
N ARG A 341 34.83 22.40 -4.86
CA ARG A 341 34.76 21.21 -4.00
C ARG A 341 35.30 21.48 -2.60
N ASP A 342 36.43 22.19 -2.49
CA ASP A 342 37.00 22.57 -1.21
C ASP A 342 36.15 23.57 -0.44
N ARG A 343 35.68 24.63 -1.11
CA ARG A 343 34.82 25.63 -0.46
C ARG A 343 33.53 25.01 0.09
N LEU A 344 32.88 24.15 -0.69
CA LEU A 344 31.67 23.45 -0.23
C LEU A 344 32.00 22.46 0.89
N GLY A 345 33.13 21.72 0.80
CA GLY A 345 33.56 20.78 1.83
C GLY A 345 33.89 21.45 3.17
N ASP A 346 34.51 22.64 3.14
CA ASP A 346 34.82 23.41 4.33
C ASP A 346 33.55 24.01 4.97
N ALA A 347 32.62 24.50 4.16
CA ALA A 347 31.32 24.98 4.63
C ALA A 347 30.47 23.83 5.20
N ALA A 348 30.47 22.67 4.55
CA ALA A 348 29.84 21.45 5.04
C ALA A 348 30.35 21.05 6.43
N LEU A 349 31.67 21.05 6.59
CA LEU A 349 32.31 20.77 7.86
C LEU A 349 31.93 21.77 8.96
N ALA A 350 31.88 23.06 8.62
CA ALA A 350 31.48 24.10 9.55
C ALA A 350 30.02 23.92 10.00
N LYS A 351 29.12 23.58 9.07
CA LYS A 351 27.71 23.32 9.39
C LYS A 351 27.51 22.05 10.21
N ALA A 352 28.28 21.01 9.94
CA ALA A 352 28.21 19.76 10.71
C ALA A 352 28.49 19.94 12.21
N ALA A 353 29.25 20.97 12.61
CA ALA A 353 29.46 21.31 14.02
C ALA A 353 28.18 21.75 14.75
N THR A 354 27.10 22.10 14.03
CA THR A 354 25.81 22.45 14.64
C THR A 354 25.02 21.23 15.15
N TRP A 355 25.36 20.02 14.68
CA TRP A 355 24.81 18.74 15.14
C TRP A 355 25.71 18.03 16.15
N ASP A 356 26.54 18.79 16.85
CA ASP A 356 27.41 18.28 17.91
C ASP A 356 26.60 17.53 18.97
N VAL A 357 27.10 16.35 19.36
CA VAL A 357 26.41 15.45 20.29
C VAL A 357 26.14 16.10 21.62
N GLU A 358 27.09 16.87 22.18
CA GLU A 358 26.90 17.50 23.49
C GLU A 358 25.84 18.60 23.42
N ALA A 359 25.88 19.42 22.37
CA ALA A 359 24.92 20.49 22.16
C ALA A 359 23.49 19.96 21.97
N ILE A 360 23.32 18.92 21.15
CA ILE A 360 22.01 18.29 20.93
C ILE A 360 21.53 17.56 22.20
N THR A 361 22.41 16.88 22.91
CA THR A 361 22.07 16.18 24.17
C THR A 361 21.63 17.16 25.26
N ALA A 362 22.28 18.31 25.38
CA ALA A 362 21.87 19.36 26.33
C ALA A 362 20.44 19.86 26.06
N ARG A 363 20.10 20.09 24.77
CA ARG A 363 18.74 20.48 24.38
C ARG A 363 17.72 19.39 24.71
N TRP A 364 18.06 18.13 24.50
CA TRP A 364 17.20 17.01 24.90
C TRP A 364 16.99 16.92 26.40
N ALA A 365 18.05 17.16 27.20
CA ALA A 365 17.94 17.16 28.65
C ALA A 365 16.93 18.22 29.13
N GLU A 366 17.00 19.44 28.57
CA GLU A 366 16.03 20.51 28.88
C GLU A 366 14.59 20.11 28.52
N ILE A 367 14.38 19.47 27.37
CA ILE A 367 13.06 18.96 26.94
C ILE A 367 12.55 17.91 27.93
N TYR A 368 13.39 16.94 28.28
CA TYR A 368 13.01 15.85 29.19
C TYR A 368 12.72 16.34 30.60
N GLU A 369 13.55 17.25 31.14
CA GLU A 369 13.33 17.89 32.44
C GLU A 369 12.01 18.66 32.46
N THR A 370 11.72 19.41 31.39
CA THR A 370 10.47 20.16 31.25
C THR A 370 9.26 19.24 31.18
N ALA A 371 9.32 18.18 30.36
CA ALA A 371 8.25 17.20 30.23
C ALA A 371 7.96 16.49 31.55
N ALA A 372 9.01 15.99 32.23
CA ALA A 372 8.88 15.32 33.52
C ALA A 372 8.32 16.26 34.61
N ALA A 373 8.77 17.52 34.67
CA ALA A 373 8.31 18.50 35.65
C ALA A 373 6.83 18.87 35.48
N ARG A 374 6.38 19.06 34.22
CA ARG A 374 4.96 19.33 33.91
C ARG A 374 4.11 18.13 34.30
N HIS A 375 4.54 16.92 33.95
CA HIS A 375 3.78 15.70 34.23
C HIS A 375 3.73 15.37 35.74
N GLY A 376 4.76 15.73 36.50
CA GLY A 376 4.80 15.57 37.96
C GLY A 376 3.82 16.46 38.74
N SER A 377 3.34 17.56 38.15
CA SER A 377 2.49 18.57 38.79
C SER A 377 0.99 18.22 38.77
N PRO A 378 0.20 18.45 39.84
CA PRO A 378 -1.23 18.11 39.89
C PRO A 378 -2.07 18.74 38.76
N ALA A 379 -1.70 19.93 38.29
CA ALA A 379 -2.34 20.61 37.17
C ALA A 379 -1.94 20.01 35.80
N GLY A 380 -0.71 19.50 35.66
CA GLY A 380 -0.20 18.89 34.41
C GLY A 380 -0.58 17.42 34.24
N ARG A 381 -0.78 16.67 35.34
CA ARG A 381 -1.36 15.31 35.35
C ARG A 381 -2.74 15.26 34.70
N SER A 382 -3.43 16.41 34.61
CA SER A 382 -4.84 16.52 34.28
C SER A 382 -5.15 17.11 32.90
N THR A 383 -4.16 17.60 32.14
CA THR A 383 -4.44 18.38 30.93
C THR A 383 -4.07 17.67 29.64
N THR A 384 -2.86 17.15 29.42
CA THR A 384 -2.50 16.69 28.06
C THR A 384 -3.19 15.36 27.67
N ARG A 385 -3.08 14.30 28.49
CA ARG A 385 -3.78 13.02 28.22
C ARG A 385 -5.30 13.07 28.46
N LEU A 386 -5.77 14.01 29.29
CA LEU A 386 -7.18 14.17 29.68
C LEU A 386 -7.94 15.16 28.76
N LEU A 387 -7.28 16.21 28.22
CA LEU A 387 -7.85 17.12 27.20
C LEU A 387 -7.81 16.53 25.79
N ALA A 388 -6.98 15.50 25.56
CA ALA A 388 -7.05 14.70 24.33
C ALA A 388 -8.41 14.00 24.14
N GLY A 389 -9.32 14.13 25.12
CA GLY A 389 -10.55 13.37 25.22
C GLY A 389 -10.25 11.90 25.55
N PRO A 390 -11.28 11.06 25.68
CA PRO A 390 -11.06 9.61 25.59
C PRO A 390 -10.21 9.28 24.34
N ALA A 391 -9.49 8.15 24.33
CA ALA A 391 -9.22 7.40 23.07
C ALA A 391 -10.42 7.67 22.16
N PRO A 392 -10.28 8.19 20.91
CA PRO A 392 -11.45 8.53 20.11
C PRO A 392 -12.38 7.36 20.29
N THR A 393 -13.47 7.59 21.04
CA THR A 393 -14.31 6.48 21.49
C THR A 393 -14.62 5.80 20.18
N PRO A 394 -14.34 4.48 20.01
CA PRO A 394 -14.68 3.80 18.77
C PRO A 394 -16.07 4.31 18.47
N VAL A 395 -16.23 5.12 17.41
CA VAL A 395 -17.45 5.93 17.27
C VAL A 395 -18.53 4.90 17.43
N ASP A 396 -19.25 5.01 18.55
CA ASP A 396 -20.00 3.88 19.08
C ASP A 396 -20.89 3.47 17.93
N ARG A 397 -21.03 2.16 17.66
CA ARG A 397 -21.82 1.65 16.54
C ARG A 397 -23.19 2.31 16.61
N HIS A 398 -23.37 3.45 15.95
CA HIS A 398 -24.50 4.30 16.27
C HIS A 398 -25.71 3.51 15.82
N GLU A 399 -26.60 3.17 16.75
CA GLU A 399 -27.94 2.75 16.37
C GLU A 399 -28.43 3.77 15.36
N ALA A 400 -28.85 3.29 14.19
CA ALA A 400 -29.24 4.15 13.09
C ALA A 400 -30.19 5.24 13.61
N PRO A 401 -30.07 6.50 13.16
CA PRO A 401 -30.96 7.57 13.60
C PRO A 401 -32.41 7.07 13.58
N THR A 402 -33.14 7.19 14.69
CA THR A 402 -34.52 6.70 14.79
C THR A 402 -35.36 7.30 13.65
N GLY A 403 -35.64 6.50 12.62
CA GLY A 403 -36.29 6.94 11.38
C GLY A 403 -35.58 6.55 10.08
N ALA A 404 -34.30 6.15 10.13
CA ALA A 404 -33.53 5.64 8.99
C ALA A 404 -33.96 4.21 8.63
N ARG A 405 -35.19 4.03 8.14
CA ARG A 405 -35.59 2.81 7.43
C ARG A 405 -35.63 3.15 5.95
N ALA A 406 -35.06 2.28 5.10
CA ALA A 406 -35.18 2.37 3.65
C ALA A 406 -36.14 1.28 3.12
N PRO A 407 -37.45 1.33 3.44
CA PRO A 407 -38.39 0.35 2.89
C PRO A 407 -38.47 0.55 1.37
N GLY A 408 -38.09 -0.49 0.60
CA GLY A 408 -38.25 -0.51 -0.85
C GLY A 408 -37.02 -0.13 -1.68
N VAL A 409 -35.85 0.09 -1.07
CA VAL A 409 -34.59 0.27 -1.82
C VAL A 409 -33.96 -1.10 -2.10
N THR A 410 -33.64 -1.39 -3.36
CA THR A 410 -32.93 -2.62 -3.75
C THR A 410 -31.41 -2.50 -3.57
N PRO A 411 -30.67 -3.61 -3.42
CA PRO A 411 -29.20 -3.63 -3.43
C PRO A 411 -28.58 -2.88 -4.62
N GLU A 412 -29.14 -3.07 -5.81
CA GLU A 412 -28.70 -2.41 -7.04
C GLU A 412 -28.91 -0.90 -6.97
N GLN A 413 -30.10 -0.44 -6.56
CA GLN A 413 -30.40 0.99 -6.41
C GLN A 413 -29.46 1.66 -5.40
N ALA A 414 -29.24 1.02 -4.26
CA ALA A 414 -28.32 1.51 -3.24
C ALA A 414 -26.88 1.67 -3.77
N ARG A 415 -26.38 0.66 -4.50
CA ARG A 415 -25.05 0.66 -5.10
C ARG A 415 -24.93 1.76 -6.16
N THR A 416 -25.91 1.87 -7.05
CA THR A 416 -25.95 2.90 -8.09
C THR A 416 -25.99 4.30 -7.49
N THR A 417 -26.82 4.54 -6.47
CA THR A 417 -26.87 5.84 -5.81
C THR A 417 -25.56 6.19 -5.10
N ALA A 418 -24.93 5.25 -4.39
CA ALA A 418 -23.62 5.48 -3.78
C ALA A 418 -22.54 5.79 -4.83
N HIS A 419 -22.54 5.05 -5.94
CA HIS A 419 -21.63 5.24 -7.05
C HIS A 419 -21.77 6.62 -7.72
N GLU A 420 -23.01 7.02 -8.05
CA GLU A 420 -23.32 8.31 -8.67
C GLU A 420 -22.88 9.48 -7.78
N ILE A 421 -23.17 9.42 -6.49
CA ILE A 421 -22.80 10.46 -5.53
C ILE A 421 -21.28 10.56 -5.41
N ALA A 422 -20.59 9.44 -5.15
CA ALA A 422 -19.14 9.45 -4.97
C ALA A 422 -18.40 9.95 -6.23
N THR A 423 -18.86 9.54 -7.41
CA THR A 423 -18.28 9.96 -8.68
C THR A 423 -18.55 11.43 -8.98
N ALA A 424 -19.75 11.93 -8.68
CA ALA A 424 -20.08 13.35 -8.81
C ALA A 424 -19.24 14.23 -7.88
N VAL A 425 -19.02 13.79 -6.63
CA VAL A 425 -18.13 14.47 -5.68
C VAL A 425 -16.68 14.46 -6.18
N ALA A 426 -16.18 13.31 -6.67
CA ALA A 426 -14.84 13.20 -7.22
C ALA A 426 -14.61 14.15 -8.40
N ALA A 427 -15.53 14.16 -9.37
CA ALA A 427 -15.49 15.04 -10.53
C ALA A 427 -15.57 16.54 -10.16
N GLY A 428 -16.18 16.87 -9.02
CA GLY A 428 -16.21 18.25 -8.51
C GLY A 428 -14.91 18.69 -7.83
N VAL A 429 -14.02 17.76 -7.51
CA VAL A 429 -12.82 17.99 -6.69
C VAL A 429 -11.53 17.90 -7.52
N CYS A 430 -11.43 16.97 -8.47
CA CYS A 430 -10.27 16.84 -9.35
C CYS A 430 -10.63 16.20 -10.69
N ASP A 431 -9.74 16.32 -11.68
CA ASP A 431 -9.88 15.67 -12.98
C ASP A 431 -9.20 14.28 -13.01
N ASP A 432 -8.20 14.04 -12.15
CA ASP A 432 -7.34 12.85 -12.16
C ASP A 432 -7.90 11.68 -11.31
N TRP A 433 -9.18 11.37 -11.46
CA TRP A 433 -9.81 10.21 -10.82
C TRP A 433 -10.16 9.13 -11.86
N PHE A 434 -10.23 7.88 -11.43
CA PHE A 434 -10.64 6.77 -12.28
C PHE A 434 -11.36 5.67 -11.51
N LEU A 435 -12.01 4.77 -12.23
CA LEU A 435 -12.67 3.60 -11.66
C LEU A 435 -11.87 2.35 -11.99
N ILE A 436 -11.61 1.53 -10.99
CA ILE A 436 -11.17 0.15 -11.18
C ILE A 436 -12.42 -0.73 -11.18
N PRO A 437 -12.78 -1.32 -12.33
CA PRO A 437 -13.92 -2.21 -12.40
C PRO A 437 -13.65 -3.46 -11.55
N ALA A 438 -14.62 -3.85 -10.74
CA ALA A 438 -14.52 -5.11 -10.00
C ALA A 438 -14.64 -6.28 -10.96
N HIS A 439 -13.68 -7.20 -10.89
CA HIS A 439 -13.85 -8.51 -11.51
C HIS A 439 -14.60 -9.50 -10.58
N THR A 440 -14.66 -9.27 -9.26
CA THR A 440 -15.32 -10.20 -8.31
C THR A 440 -15.93 -9.63 -7.01
N ALA A 441 -15.86 -8.34 -6.68
CA ALA A 441 -16.41 -7.86 -5.38
C ALA A 441 -17.05 -6.46 -5.38
N GLU A 442 -16.30 -5.37 -5.62
CA GLU A 442 -16.84 -3.98 -5.62
C GLU A 442 -16.04 -3.06 -6.58
N THR A 443 -16.71 -2.21 -7.36
CA THR A 443 -16.03 -1.18 -8.17
C THR A 443 -15.30 -0.22 -7.23
N VAL A 444 -14.04 0.09 -7.51
CA VAL A 444 -13.24 1.01 -6.68
C VAL A 444 -13.11 2.36 -7.39
N LEU A 445 -13.52 3.44 -6.72
CA LEU A 445 -13.25 4.80 -7.17
C LEU A 445 -11.91 5.25 -6.61
N VAL A 446 -10.99 5.62 -7.48
CA VAL A 446 -9.63 6.02 -7.12
C VAL A 446 -9.46 7.52 -7.35
N LEU A 447 -8.95 8.23 -6.35
CA LEU A 447 -8.54 9.62 -6.42
C LEU A 447 -7.09 9.79 -5.92
N PRO A 448 -6.38 10.86 -6.29
CA PRO A 448 -5.10 11.21 -5.69
C PRO A 448 -5.26 11.51 -4.19
N MET A 449 -4.31 11.08 -3.36
CA MET A 449 -4.32 11.33 -1.91
C MET A 449 -4.35 12.83 -1.57
N THR A 450 -3.74 13.65 -2.43
CA THR A 450 -3.73 15.12 -2.30
C THR A 450 -5.12 15.74 -2.32
N THR A 451 -6.10 15.10 -2.96
CA THR A 451 -7.48 15.60 -3.10
C THR A 451 -8.43 15.07 -2.03
N ARG A 452 -7.98 14.10 -1.22
CA ARG A 452 -8.76 13.42 -0.18
C ARG A 452 -9.51 14.38 0.74
N ARG A 453 -8.85 15.42 1.25
CA ARG A 453 -9.48 16.37 2.18
C ARG A 453 -10.65 17.10 1.52
N ALA A 454 -10.43 17.59 0.29
CA ALA A 454 -11.47 18.27 -0.48
C ALA A 454 -12.63 17.32 -0.82
N PHE A 455 -12.33 16.05 -1.16
CA PHE A 455 -13.34 15.02 -1.36
C PHE A 455 -14.20 14.79 -0.11
N LEU A 456 -13.57 14.59 1.06
CA LEU A 456 -14.29 14.38 2.31
C LEU A 456 -15.14 15.60 2.69
N ASP A 457 -14.60 16.81 2.54
CA ASP A 457 -15.33 18.05 2.81
C ASP A 457 -16.53 18.24 1.88
N ALA A 458 -16.37 17.94 0.59
CA ALA A 458 -17.47 17.98 -0.38
C ALA A 458 -18.52 16.88 -0.10
N LEU A 459 -18.10 15.68 0.29
CA LEU A 459 -19.00 14.60 0.68
C LEU A 459 -19.79 14.93 1.94
N ALA A 460 -19.19 15.61 2.92
CA ALA A 460 -19.87 16.09 4.13
C ALA A 460 -20.93 17.16 3.83
N ALA A 461 -20.74 17.93 2.76
CA ALA A 461 -21.66 18.99 2.33
C ALA A 461 -22.71 18.51 1.32
N ALA A 462 -22.60 17.27 0.81
CA ALA A 462 -23.54 16.70 -0.15
C ALA A 462 -24.89 16.34 0.50
N ASP A 463 -25.97 16.47 -0.26
CA ASP A 463 -27.31 16.05 0.15
C ASP A 463 -27.45 14.54 -0.08
N LEU A 464 -27.13 13.76 0.95
CA LEU A 464 -27.13 12.30 0.89
C LEU A 464 -28.49 11.73 1.33
N PRO A 465 -28.99 10.67 0.67
CA PRO A 465 -30.13 9.91 1.16
C PRO A 465 -29.92 9.47 2.62
N PRO A 466 -30.96 9.51 3.47
CA PRO A 466 -30.84 9.25 4.91
C PRO A 466 -30.44 7.79 5.26
N TYR A 467 -30.43 6.91 4.26
CA TYR A 467 -30.00 5.52 4.40
C TYR A 467 -28.54 5.32 3.99
N LEU A 468 -27.80 6.32 3.49
CA LEU A 468 -26.37 6.18 3.20
C LEU A 468 -25.54 6.70 4.38
N SER A 469 -24.42 6.03 4.62
CA SER A 469 -23.44 6.36 5.65
C SER A 469 -22.04 6.39 5.05
N LEU A 470 -21.15 7.15 5.69
CA LEU A 470 -19.72 7.02 5.47
C LEU A 470 -19.18 6.00 6.46
N MET A 471 -18.38 5.06 5.94
CA MET A 471 -17.67 4.08 6.71
C MET A 471 -16.17 4.26 6.48
N ASP A 472 -15.45 4.46 7.57
CA ASP A 472 -14.01 4.35 7.63
C ASP A 472 -13.71 2.90 8.04
N PRO A 473 -13.21 2.06 7.11
CA PRO A 473 -13.04 0.65 7.35
C PRO A 473 -12.01 0.39 8.46
N PRO A 474 -12.02 -0.80 9.07
CA PRO A 474 -11.00 -1.20 10.03
C PRO A 474 -9.65 -1.48 9.33
N LEU A 475 -9.18 -0.53 8.51
CA LEU A 475 -7.92 -0.54 7.82
C LEU A 475 -6.96 0.42 8.53
N GLY A 476 -5.66 0.12 8.47
CA GLY A 476 -4.62 1.03 8.93
C GLY A 476 -4.73 1.44 10.40
N GLY A 477 -5.22 0.58 11.29
CA GLY A 477 -5.12 0.84 12.74
C GLY A 477 -6.36 0.79 13.58
N TRP A 478 -7.47 1.24 13.00
CA TRP A 478 -8.58 1.76 13.78
C TRP A 478 -9.72 0.75 13.85
N PRO A 479 -10.50 0.74 14.94
CA PRO A 479 -11.83 0.12 14.88
C PRO A 479 -12.60 0.80 13.75
N GLY A 480 -13.26 0.00 12.90
CA GLY A 480 -14.06 0.56 11.81
C GLY A 480 -15.10 1.54 12.37
N ARG A 481 -15.16 2.74 11.80
CA ARG A 481 -16.09 3.80 12.22
C ARG A 481 -17.14 3.96 11.14
N ARG A 482 -18.39 4.17 11.54
CA ARG A 482 -19.49 4.38 10.60
C ARG A 482 -20.41 5.45 11.14
N GLY A 483 -20.88 6.34 10.27
CA GLY A 483 -21.77 7.42 10.67
C GLY A 483 -22.27 8.25 9.50
N VAL A 484 -23.05 9.27 9.81
CA VAL A 484 -23.47 10.27 8.81
C VAL A 484 -22.23 11.02 8.33
N PRO A 485 -22.05 11.27 7.01
CA PRO A 485 -20.83 11.90 6.50
C PRO A 485 -20.52 13.26 7.15
N ALA A 486 -21.55 14.10 7.39
CA ALA A 486 -21.40 15.39 8.08
C ALA A 486 -20.84 15.29 9.51
N GLU A 487 -21.09 14.17 10.20
CA GLU A 487 -20.62 13.92 11.56
C GLU A 487 -19.26 13.21 11.56
N LEU A 488 -19.05 12.25 10.67
CA LEU A 488 -17.83 11.44 10.64
C LEU A 488 -16.64 12.17 9.98
N VAL A 489 -16.87 12.95 8.91
CA VAL A 489 -15.80 13.65 8.17
C VAL A 489 -14.92 14.54 9.05
N PRO A 490 -15.44 15.36 9.99
CA PRO A 490 -14.61 16.11 10.92
C PRO A 490 -13.55 15.27 11.67
N HIS A 491 -13.86 13.99 11.95
CA HIS A 491 -12.94 13.05 12.59
C HIS A 491 -11.97 12.38 11.61
N LEU A 492 -12.31 12.34 10.32
CA LEU A 492 -11.46 11.81 9.26
C LEU A 492 -10.53 12.86 8.65
N ARG A 493 -10.82 14.16 8.81
CA ARG A 493 -10.00 15.27 8.30
C ARG A 493 -8.53 15.15 8.70
N GLY A 494 -8.28 14.91 9.99
CA GLY A 494 -6.93 14.81 10.55
C GLY A 494 -6.37 13.38 10.61
N GLY A 495 -7.05 12.40 10.01
CA GLY A 495 -6.51 11.04 9.81
C GLY A 495 -6.10 10.85 8.35
N ARG A 496 -5.14 9.98 8.04
CA ARG A 496 -4.74 9.64 6.66
C ARG A 496 -5.32 8.29 6.22
N THR A 497 -6.63 8.08 6.43
CA THR A 497 -7.28 6.85 5.90
C THR A 497 -7.24 6.86 4.38
N SER A 498 -6.65 5.84 3.78
CA SER A 498 -6.53 5.71 2.33
C SER A 498 -7.76 5.10 1.68
N VAL A 499 -8.75 4.69 2.47
CA VAL A 499 -9.97 4.04 1.99
C VAL A 499 -11.16 4.53 2.80
N VAL A 500 -12.25 4.86 2.13
CA VAL A 500 -13.57 5.05 2.75
C VAL A 500 -14.63 4.33 1.94
N LEU A 501 -15.73 3.94 2.57
CA LEU A 501 -16.86 3.33 1.89
C LEU A 501 -18.09 4.22 2.08
N LEU A 502 -18.76 4.58 0.99
CA LEU A 502 -20.08 5.16 1.02
C LEU A 502 -21.10 4.02 0.89
N GLU A 503 -21.74 3.63 1.98
CA GLU A 503 -22.56 2.42 2.02
C GLU A 503 -23.91 2.60 2.70
N PRO A 504 -24.92 1.79 2.34
CA PRO A 504 -26.19 1.78 3.04
C PRO A 504 -26.08 1.42 4.53
N TRP A 505 -26.85 2.13 5.34
CA TRP A 505 -27.01 1.98 6.77
C TRP A 505 -28.48 2.10 7.12
N PRO A 506 -29.09 0.98 7.54
CA PRO A 506 -29.36 0.85 8.97
C PRO A 506 -29.21 -0.59 9.52
N VAL A 507 -29.09 -0.72 10.84
CA VAL A 507 -29.29 -2.00 11.57
C VAL A 507 -30.80 -2.18 11.79
N VAL A 508 -31.36 -3.34 11.44
CA VAL A 508 -32.77 -3.68 11.74
C VAL A 508 -32.77 -4.72 12.84
N ASP A 509 -33.34 -4.38 14.02
CA ASP A 509 -33.49 -5.30 15.16
C ASP A 509 -32.17 -5.99 15.59
N GLY A 510 -31.06 -5.25 15.60
CA GLY A 510 -29.74 -5.77 15.98
C GLY A 510 -29.06 -6.62 14.90
N ARG A 511 -29.58 -6.66 13.66
CA ARG A 511 -28.99 -7.39 12.52
C ARG A 511 -28.56 -6.44 11.40
N PRO A 512 -27.47 -6.72 10.68
CA PRO A 512 -27.11 -5.97 9.47
C PRO A 512 -28.28 -5.97 8.48
N ALA A 513 -28.60 -4.82 7.88
CA ALA A 513 -29.61 -4.76 6.82
C ALA A 513 -29.21 -5.58 5.59
N LEU A 514 -30.21 -5.99 4.81
CA LEU A 514 -30.10 -6.62 3.47
C LEU A 514 -29.24 -5.82 2.46
N LEU A 515 -28.87 -4.57 2.77
CA LEU A 515 -28.10 -3.67 1.90
C LEU A 515 -26.63 -3.52 2.31
N ALA A 516 -26.14 -4.27 3.31
CA ALA A 516 -24.72 -4.28 3.66
C ALA A 516 -23.87 -4.72 2.45
N GLY A 517 -22.75 -4.04 2.19
CA GLY A 517 -21.91 -4.30 1.00
C GLY A 517 -22.49 -3.80 -0.33
N CYS A 518 -23.59 -3.02 -0.30
CA CYS A 518 -24.17 -2.38 -1.49
C CYS A 518 -23.72 -0.92 -1.61
N GLY A 519 -22.44 -0.66 -1.35
CA GLY A 519 -21.85 0.67 -1.33
C GLY A 519 -20.89 0.95 -2.49
N GLN A 520 -20.18 2.06 -2.37
CA GLN A 520 -19.08 2.46 -3.24
C GLN A 520 -17.82 2.62 -2.40
N ARG A 521 -16.80 1.82 -2.72
CA ARG A 521 -15.46 1.94 -2.13
C ARG A 521 -14.70 3.07 -2.83
N VAL A 522 -14.10 3.95 -2.03
CA VAL A 522 -13.28 5.05 -2.51
C VAL A 522 -11.88 4.87 -1.93
N GLU A 523 -10.89 4.84 -2.80
CA GLU A 523 -9.48 4.77 -2.45
C GLU A 523 -8.74 6.04 -2.83
N PHE A 524 -7.80 6.41 -1.98
CA PHE A 524 -6.93 7.55 -2.17
C PHE A 524 -5.51 7.03 -2.40
N TRP A 525 -5.00 7.19 -3.63
CA TRP A 525 -3.73 6.65 -4.09
C TRP A 525 -2.63 7.71 -4.09
N GLU A 526 -1.39 7.30 -3.86
CA GLU A 526 -0.25 8.22 -3.86
C GLU A 526 0.22 8.53 -5.27
N GLU A 527 0.58 9.77 -5.55
CA GLU A 527 1.17 10.14 -6.84
C GLU A 527 2.69 9.85 -6.85
N GLY A 528 3.12 9.11 -7.87
CA GLY A 528 4.49 8.73 -8.16
C GLY A 528 5.29 9.85 -8.83
N VAL A 529 6.59 9.61 -9.04
CA VAL A 529 7.54 10.61 -9.58
C VAL A 529 7.29 10.90 -11.08
N ASP A 530 6.63 9.97 -11.75
CA ASP A 530 6.15 10.03 -13.14
C ASP A 530 4.72 10.60 -13.26
N GLY A 531 4.08 10.94 -12.14
CA GLY A 531 2.67 11.32 -12.07
C GLY A 531 1.71 10.13 -12.04
N GLU A 532 2.20 8.88 -11.93
CA GLU A 532 1.34 7.70 -11.86
C GLU A 532 0.80 7.49 -10.43
N LEU A 533 -0.46 7.06 -10.31
CA LEU A 533 -1.06 6.77 -9.01
C LEU A 533 -0.70 5.35 -8.53
N HIS A 534 -0.29 5.23 -7.26
CA HIS A 534 0.10 3.99 -6.60
C HIS A 534 -0.88 3.61 -5.48
N SER A 535 -1.28 2.34 -5.48
CA SER A 535 -2.16 1.76 -4.46
C SER A 535 -1.56 1.76 -3.05
N PRO A 536 -2.36 1.92 -1.97
CA PRO A 536 -1.90 1.89 -0.58
C PRO A 536 -1.20 0.59 -0.15
N PRO A 537 -0.12 0.64 0.66
CA PRO A 537 0.58 -0.57 1.14
C PRO A 537 -0.27 -1.41 2.12
N GLY A 538 -0.17 -2.74 2.07
CA GLY A 538 -0.93 -3.65 2.94
C GLY A 538 -2.37 -3.95 2.48
N GLN A 539 -2.75 -3.41 1.33
CA GLN A 539 -3.91 -3.78 0.54
C GLN A 539 -3.40 -4.25 -0.83
N GLU A 540 -2.40 -5.13 -0.86
CA GLU A 540 -2.29 -5.98 -2.05
C GLU A 540 -3.67 -6.67 -2.15
N PRO A 541 -4.42 -6.54 -3.26
CA PRO A 541 -5.50 -7.49 -3.52
C PRO A 541 -4.87 -8.87 -3.31
N PRO A 542 -5.58 -9.84 -2.69
CA PRO A 542 -5.00 -11.13 -2.32
C PRO A 542 -4.05 -11.54 -3.42
N THR A 543 -2.76 -11.59 -3.09
CA THR A 543 -1.74 -11.99 -4.04
C THR A 543 -2.12 -13.40 -4.46
N VAL A 544 -2.88 -13.51 -5.54
CA VAL A 544 -2.39 -14.25 -6.67
C VAL A 544 -0.97 -13.72 -6.78
N GLU A 545 0.03 -14.57 -6.50
CA GLU A 545 1.39 -14.27 -6.95
C GLU A 545 1.25 -13.58 -8.31
N PRO A 546 2.08 -12.58 -8.68
CA PRO A 546 2.28 -12.38 -10.09
C PRO A 546 2.86 -13.71 -10.58
N ALA A 547 1.99 -14.66 -10.93
CA ALA A 547 2.24 -15.68 -11.90
C ALA A 547 2.80 -14.83 -13.00
N ALA A 548 4.13 -14.91 -13.14
CA ALA A 548 4.91 -13.95 -13.89
C ALA A 548 4.06 -13.47 -15.04
N GLU A 549 3.89 -12.16 -15.22
CA GLU A 549 3.50 -11.64 -16.52
C GLU A 549 4.61 -12.06 -17.50
N LYS A 550 4.63 -13.34 -17.86
CA LYS A 550 4.59 -13.69 -19.24
C LYS A 550 3.30 -13.05 -19.70
N PRO A 551 3.37 -12.07 -20.63
CA PRO A 551 2.19 -11.67 -21.36
C PRO A 551 1.52 -12.98 -21.75
N ARG A 552 0.29 -13.24 -21.28
CA ARG A 552 -0.45 -14.39 -21.78
C ARG A 552 -0.56 -14.10 -23.26
N THR A 553 0.26 -14.80 -24.05
CA THR A 553 0.30 -14.61 -25.49
C THR A 553 -1.14 -14.66 -25.94
N PRO A 554 -1.63 -13.65 -26.65
CA PRO A 554 -2.99 -13.69 -27.15
C PRO A 554 -3.18 -15.02 -27.89
N VAL A 555 -4.14 -15.82 -27.42
CA VAL A 555 -4.43 -17.14 -27.99
C VAL A 555 -5.75 -17.10 -28.74
N ASP A 556 -5.84 -18.00 -29.70
CA ASP A 556 -7.10 -18.34 -30.34
C ASP A 556 -7.80 -19.44 -29.52
N ALA A 557 -9.13 -19.41 -29.48
CA ALA A 557 -9.95 -20.48 -28.93
C ALA A 557 -10.63 -21.23 -30.07
N VAL A 558 -10.72 -22.55 -29.97
CA VAL A 558 -11.52 -23.41 -30.86
C VAL A 558 -12.64 -24.01 -30.04
N VAL A 559 -13.88 -23.75 -30.44
CA VAL A 559 -15.08 -24.33 -29.84
C VAL A 559 -15.67 -25.34 -30.83
N THR A 560 -15.65 -26.62 -30.49
CA THR A 560 -16.25 -27.69 -31.31
C THR A 560 -17.67 -27.96 -30.86
N VAL A 561 -18.62 -27.96 -31.79
CA VAL A 561 -19.99 -28.43 -31.54
C VAL A 561 -20.05 -29.90 -31.91
N GLY A 562 -20.10 -30.79 -30.93
CA GLY A 562 -20.23 -32.20 -31.24
C GLY A 562 -21.67 -32.58 -31.61
N THR A 563 -21.81 -33.73 -32.28
CA THR A 563 -23.03 -34.11 -33.02
C THR A 563 -23.97 -35.06 -32.28
N GLU A 564 -23.73 -35.35 -31.00
CA GLU A 564 -24.51 -36.35 -30.25
C GLU A 564 -25.56 -35.71 -29.32
N ARG A 565 -26.82 -36.09 -29.59
CA ARG A 565 -28.10 -35.94 -28.85
C ARG A 565 -28.24 -34.85 -27.77
N ARG A 566 -29.15 -33.92 -28.12
CA ARG A 566 -29.80 -32.87 -27.32
C ARG A 566 -28.86 -31.70 -26.98
N ASP A 567 -29.24 -30.52 -27.47
CA ASP A 567 -28.72 -29.21 -27.03
C ASP A 567 -27.37 -28.69 -27.52
N GLY A 568 -26.89 -29.14 -28.69
CA GLY A 568 -25.70 -28.56 -29.33
C GLY A 568 -25.76 -27.03 -29.60
N HIS A 569 -26.94 -26.40 -29.56
CA HIS A 569 -27.10 -24.96 -29.87
C HIS A 569 -27.20 -24.06 -28.63
N ASP A 570 -27.86 -24.50 -27.55
CA ASP A 570 -27.89 -23.75 -26.29
C ASP A 570 -26.54 -23.91 -25.58
N GLY A 571 -25.92 -25.08 -25.72
CA GLY A 571 -24.62 -25.34 -25.16
C GLY A 571 -23.53 -24.42 -25.70
N LEU A 572 -23.51 -24.24 -27.02
CA LEU A 572 -22.64 -23.28 -27.71
C LEU A 572 -22.85 -21.85 -27.22
N ARG A 573 -24.09 -21.44 -26.94
CA ARG A 573 -24.44 -20.07 -26.52
C ARG A 573 -23.75 -19.68 -25.22
N TYR A 574 -23.91 -20.48 -24.17
CA TYR A 574 -23.31 -20.13 -22.88
C TYR A 574 -21.82 -20.47 -22.79
N ALA A 575 -21.31 -21.41 -23.60
CA ALA A 575 -19.87 -21.59 -23.76
C ALA A 575 -19.20 -20.32 -24.32
N LEU A 576 -19.83 -19.70 -25.33
CA LEU A 576 -19.36 -18.41 -25.85
C LEU A 576 -19.55 -17.28 -24.83
N ARG A 577 -20.68 -17.18 -24.12
CA ARG A 577 -20.84 -16.18 -23.03
C ARG A 577 -19.77 -16.35 -21.95
N SER A 578 -19.43 -17.59 -21.59
CA SER A 578 -18.39 -17.88 -20.62
C SER A 578 -17.02 -17.38 -21.08
N LEU A 579 -16.65 -17.62 -22.35
CA LEU A 579 -15.43 -17.04 -22.94
C LEU A 579 -15.44 -15.50 -22.88
N HIS A 580 -16.58 -14.88 -23.18
CA HIS A 580 -16.71 -13.43 -23.13
C HIS A 580 -16.52 -12.87 -21.71
N LEU A 581 -17.11 -13.52 -20.71
CA LEU A 581 -17.10 -13.05 -19.32
C LEU A 581 -15.78 -13.37 -18.59
N PHE A 582 -15.18 -14.53 -18.87
CA PHE A 582 -14.10 -15.08 -18.05
C PHE A 582 -12.76 -15.25 -18.79
N ALA A 583 -12.71 -15.06 -20.11
CA ALA A 583 -11.48 -15.20 -20.90
C ALA A 583 -11.20 -13.99 -21.83
N PRO A 584 -11.04 -12.77 -21.29
CA PRO A 584 -10.86 -11.55 -22.08
C PRO A 584 -9.55 -11.51 -22.91
N TRP A 585 -8.61 -12.44 -22.67
CA TRP A 585 -7.37 -12.57 -23.43
C TRP A 585 -7.52 -13.34 -24.76
N VAL A 586 -8.69 -13.94 -25.04
CA VAL A 586 -8.98 -14.62 -26.30
C VAL A 586 -9.26 -13.59 -27.40
N ARG A 587 -8.47 -13.59 -28.47
CA ARG A 587 -8.63 -12.62 -29.57
C ARG A 587 -9.54 -13.11 -30.69
N ARG A 588 -9.59 -14.42 -30.91
CA ARG A 588 -10.39 -15.04 -31.96
C ARG A 588 -10.95 -16.37 -31.48
N ILE A 589 -12.20 -16.63 -31.85
CA ILE A 589 -12.94 -17.84 -31.51
C ILE A 589 -13.32 -18.54 -32.82
N HIS A 590 -12.73 -19.70 -33.05
CA HIS A 590 -13.02 -20.59 -34.17
C HIS A 590 -14.13 -21.54 -33.77
N VAL A 591 -15.31 -21.39 -34.37
CA VAL A 591 -16.45 -22.27 -34.08
C VAL A 591 -16.53 -23.35 -35.15
N VAL A 592 -16.31 -24.60 -34.74
CA VAL A 592 -16.21 -25.77 -35.60
C VAL A 592 -17.48 -26.61 -35.46
N GLY A 593 -18.13 -26.96 -36.57
CA GLY A 593 -19.28 -27.88 -36.58
C GLY A 593 -20.65 -27.24 -36.29
N ALA A 594 -20.74 -25.91 -36.19
CA ALA A 594 -22.01 -25.20 -35.96
C ALA A 594 -22.91 -25.10 -37.21
N SER A 595 -23.00 -26.15 -38.05
CA SER A 595 -23.84 -26.14 -39.26
C SER A 595 -25.09 -27.01 -39.06
N PRO A 596 -26.32 -26.46 -39.19
CA PRO A 596 -26.63 -25.07 -39.57
C PRO A 596 -26.37 -24.07 -38.44
N VAL A 597 -25.91 -22.85 -38.81
CA VAL A 597 -25.58 -21.78 -37.85
C VAL A 597 -26.82 -21.41 -37.02
N PRO A 598 -26.73 -21.39 -35.67
CA PRO A 598 -27.85 -21.03 -34.84
C PRO A 598 -28.35 -19.61 -35.13
N ALA A 599 -29.68 -19.42 -35.18
CA ALA A 599 -30.28 -18.13 -35.55
C ALA A 599 -29.94 -16.98 -34.59
N TRP A 600 -29.57 -17.29 -33.35
CA TRP A 600 -29.15 -16.32 -32.34
C TRP A 600 -27.70 -15.84 -32.54
N LEU A 601 -26.86 -16.59 -33.26
CA LEU A 601 -25.43 -16.31 -33.39
C LEU A 601 -25.17 -15.36 -34.58
N ASP A 602 -24.52 -14.23 -34.32
CA ASP A 602 -24.00 -13.37 -35.36
C ASP A 602 -22.66 -13.89 -35.90
N ALA A 603 -22.76 -14.79 -36.87
CA ALA A 603 -21.61 -15.37 -37.57
C ALA A 603 -20.69 -14.36 -38.28
N LEU A 604 -21.08 -13.08 -38.38
CA LEU A 604 -20.26 -12.02 -38.99
C LEU A 604 -19.46 -11.22 -37.95
N HIS A 605 -19.58 -11.53 -36.66
CA HIS A 605 -18.86 -10.81 -35.61
C HIS A 605 -17.34 -11.00 -35.78
N PRO A 606 -16.51 -9.94 -35.70
CA PRO A 606 -15.08 -9.99 -36.05
C PRO A 606 -14.22 -10.91 -35.14
N MET A 607 -14.73 -11.27 -33.96
CA MET A 607 -14.08 -12.26 -33.07
C MET A 607 -14.46 -13.71 -33.38
N LEU A 608 -15.47 -13.97 -34.22
CA LEU A 608 -15.93 -15.32 -34.56
C LEU A 608 -15.48 -15.70 -35.97
N GLU A 609 -14.93 -16.90 -36.12
CA GLU A 609 -14.61 -17.50 -37.41
C GLU A 609 -15.30 -18.88 -37.47
N LEU A 610 -16.25 -19.05 -38.39
CA LEU A 610 -16.87 -20.36 -38.66
C LEU A 610 -15.95 -21.15 -39.58
N VAL A 611 -15.51 -22.33 -39.15
CA VAL A 611 -14.54 -23.15 -39.87
C VAL A 611 -15.01 -24.59 -40.02
N ASP A 612 -14.86 -25.12 -41.23
CA ASP A 612 -14.93 -26.56 -41.49
C ASP A 612 -13.55 -27.16 -41.18
N LEU A 613 -13.49 -28.06 -40.18
CA LEU A 613 -12.30 -28.71 -39.58
C LEU A 613 -10.94 -28.52 -40.30
N PRO A 614 -9.98 -27.80 -39.67
CA PRO A 614 -8.59 -27.86 -40.06
C PRO A 614 -7.65 -28.42 -38.97
N ASP A 615 -6.54 -29.03 -39.41
CA ASP A 615 -5.35 -29.28 -38.59
C ASP A 615 -4.86 -27.97 -37.95
N LEU A 616 -4.93 -27.86 -36.62
CA LEU A 616 -4.56 -26.68 -35.84
C LEU A 616 -3.34 -26.96 -34.95
N ALA A 617 -2.35 -26.06 -34.97
CA ALA A 617 -1.05 -26.18 -34.29
C ALA A 617 -1.03 -25.59 -32.85
N GLU A 618 0.06 -25.90 -32.12
CA GLU A 618 0.27 -25.98 -30.65
C GLU A 618 -0.05 -24.79 -29.69
N GLN A 619 -0.88 -23.79 -30.01
CA GLN A 619 -1.25 -22.74 -29.03
C GLN A 619 -2.72 -22.30 -29.11
N VAL A 620 -3.63 -23.27 -29.00
CA VAL A 620 -5.08 -23.05 -29.08
C VAL A 620 -5.80 -23.65 -27.88
N ILE A 621 -6.77 -22.92 -27.32
CA ILE A 621 -7.67 -23.45 -26.28
C ILE A 621 -8.76 -24.27 -26.98
N HIS A 622 -8.77 -25.59 -26.80
CA HIS A 622 -9.83 -26.46 -27.30
C HIS A 622 -10.96 -26.58 -26.28
N LEU A 623 -12.17 -26.22 -26.67
CA LEU A 623 -13.40 -26.35 -25.90
C LEU A 623 -14.36 -27.23 -26.68
N ASP A 624 -14.81 -28.33 -26.08
CA ASP A 624 -15.88 -29.13 -26.65
C ASP A 624 -17.22 -28.65 -26.07
N ALA A 625 -18.10 -28.14 -26.92
CA ALA A 625 -19.41 -27.58 -26.54
C ALA A 625 -20.36 -28.64 -25.96
N HIS A 626 -20.02 -29.93 -26.09
CA HIS A 626 -20.67 -31.03 -25.39
C HIS A 626 -20.46 -31.02 -23.87
N THR A 627 -19.54 -30.20 -23.37
CA THR A 627 -19.15 -30.21 -21.95
C THR A 627 -19.99 -29.24 -21.12
N TYR A 628 -21.27 -29.56 -20.91
CA TYR A 628 -21.99 -29.18 -19.67
C TYR A 628 -21.76 -30.19 -18.56
N LEU A 629 -21.25 -31.37 -18.92
CA LEU A 629 -20.87 -32.47 -18.05
C LEU A 629 -19.38 -32.80 -18.25
N GLY A 630 -18.52 -32.33 -17.35
CA GLY A 630 -17.28 -33.00 -16.93
C GLY A 630 -16.22 -33.42 -17.95
N ARG A 631 -15.28 -32.49 -18.22
CA ARG A 631 -13.86 -32.65 -17.82
C ARG A 631 -13.36 -31.28 -17.35
N PRO A 632 -12.47 -31.20 -16.34
CA PRO A 632 -11.87 -29.93 -15.97
C PRO A 632 -11.32 -29.25 -17.23
N ILE A 633 -11.46 -27.92 -17.33
CA ILE A 633 -10.47 -27.14 -18.10
C ILE A 633 -9.17 -27.60 -17.49
N HIS A 634 -8.41 -28.49 -18.15
CA HIS A 634 -7.11 -28.87 -17.64
C HIS A 634 -6.27 -27.61 -17.73
N PRO A 635 -5.92 -26.95 -16.62
CA PRO A 635 -4.81 -26.02 -16.62
C PRO A 635 -3.58 -26.91 -16.36
N GLY A 636 -3.45 -27.98 -17.16
CA GLY A 636 -2.57 -29.11 -16.93
C GLY A 636 -1.10 -28.80 -17.18
N ARG A 637 -0.72 -27.52 -17.13
CA ARG A 637 0.67 -27.06 -17.01
C ARG A 637 0.86 -25.75 -16.22
N TRP A 638 -0.18 -25.15 -15.61
CA TRP A 638 -0.05 -23.76 -15.14
C TRP A 638 -0.77 -23.40 -13.81
N PHE A 639 -1.12 -24.37 -12.96
CA PHE A 639 -1.24 -24.09 -11.52
C PHE A 639 -0.30 -25.03 -10.76
N ALA A 640 0.36 -24.49 -9.73
CA ALA A 640 1.31 -25.22 -8.90
C ALA A 640 0.67 -26.50 -8.32
N PRO A 641 1.43 -27.60 -8.15
CA PRO A 641 0.90 -28.81 -7.53
C PRO A 641 0.40 -28.48 -6.12
N GLY A 642 -0.89 -28.74 -5.83
CA GLY A 642 -1.46 -28.60 -4.48
C GLY A 642 -2.62 -27.61 -4.32
N VAL A 643 -3.09 -26.95 -5.38
CA VAL A 643 -4.31 -26.13 -5.33
C VAL A 643 -5.52 -26.99 -5.71
N GLU A 644 -6.37 -27.32 -4.73
CA GLU A 644 -7.69 -27.91 -4.97
C GLU A 644 -8.63 -26.83 -5.52
N VAL A 645 -9.08 -26.97 -6.77
CA VAL A 645 -10.18 -26.16 -7.31
C VAL A 645 -11.48 -26.80 -6.83
N VAL A 646 -12.22 -26.08 -5.99
CA VAL A 646 -13.54 -26.52 -5.53
C VAL A 646 -14.52 -26.40 -6.70
N THR A 647 -14.77 -27.50 -7.40
CA THR A 647 -15.85 -27.58 -8.40
C THR A 647 -17.13 -28.08 -7.72
N ALA A 648 -18.19 -27.27 -7.66
CA ALA A 648 -19.52 -27.80 -7.36
C ALA A 648 -20.11 -28.49 -8.59
N SER A 649 -20.78 -29.62 -8.37
CA SER A 649 -21.47 -30.36 -9.41
C SER A 649 -22.95 -30.56 -9.09
N VAL A 650 -23.82 -30.52 -10.10
CA VAL A 650 -25.27 -30.78 -9.97
C VAL A 650 -25.67 -31.88 -10.93
N ASP A 651 -26.03 -33.04 -10.40
CA ASP A 651 -26.55 -34.16 -11.18
C ASP A 651 -28.00 -33.90 -11.63
N LEU A 652 -28.18 -33.74 -12.94
CA LEU A 652 -29.44 -33.41 -13.61
C LEU A 652 -30.44 -34.56 -13.58
N ASP A 653 -29.97 -35.80 -13.39
CA ASP A 653 -30.85 -36.96 -13.32
C ASP A 653 -31.54 -37.11 -11.96
N ARG A 654 -31.16 -36.30 -10.97
CA ARG A 654 -31.74 -36.35 -9.63
C ARG A 654 -33.03 -35.55 -9.50
N ALA A 655 -33.92 -36.04 -8.62
CA ALA A 655 -35.20 -35.39 -8.34
C ALA A 655 -35.07 -33.97 -7.74
N ASP A 656 -33.93 -33.67 -7.10
CA ASP A 656 -33.61 -32.41 -6.43
C ASP A 656 -32.80 -31.41 -7.30
N VAL A 657 -32.70 -31.64 -8.62
CA VAL A 657 -31.95 -30.79 -9.57
C VAL A 657 -32.21 -29.27 -9.41
N GLN A 658 -33.47 -28.85 -9.21
CA GLN A 658 -33.82 -27.43 -9.05
C GLN A 658 -33.18 -26.79 -7.80
N ARG A 659 -33.05 -27.56 -6.71
CA ARG A 659 -32.35 -27.08 -5.51
C ARG A 659 -30.86 -26.99 -5.77
N GLY A 660 -30.27 -28.00 -6.42
CA GLY A 660 -28.85 -27.97 -6.79
C GLY A 660 -28.49 -26.77 -7.66
N LEU A 661 -29.31 -26.44 -8.66
CA LEU A 661 -29.11 -25.27 -9.51
C LEU A 661 -29.28 -23.94 -8.73
N SER A 662 -30.24 -23.87 -7.80
CA SER A 662 -30.40 -22.70 -6.91
C SER A 662 -29.20 -22.53 -5.97
N ASP A 663 -28.71 -23.62 -5.39
CA ASP A 663 -27.54 -23.61 -4.51
C ASP A 663 -26.28 -23.17 -5.28
N LEU A 664 -26.15 -23.50 -6.57
CA LEU A 664 -25.08 -23.00 -7.42
C LEU A 664 -25.17 -21.47 -7.64
N LEU A 665 -26.37 -20.94 -7.89
CA LEU A 665 -26.58 -19.48 -8.02
C LEU A 665 -26.25 -18.75 -6.71
N ASP A 666 -26.67 -19.29 -5.56
CA ASP A 666 -26.44 -18.69 -4.25
C ASP A 666 -24.97 -18.70 -3.81
N ARG A 667 -24.14 -19.59 -4.38
CA ARG A 667 -22.74 -19.80 -3.99
C ARG A 667 -21.70 -19.14 -4.91
N ALA A 668 -22.12 -18.58 -6.05
CA ALA A 668 -21.28 -17.86 -7.03
C ALA A 668 -19.88 -18.47 -7.24
N GLN A 669 -19.80 -19.58 -8.01
CA GLN A 669 -18.53 -20.27 -8.27
C GLN A 669 -17.90 -19.88 -9.60
N ASP A 670 -16.57 -19.90 -9.71
CA ASP A 670 -15.89 -19.62 -10.99
C ASP A 670 -16.11 -20.74 -12.02
N CYS A 671 -16.36 -21.97 -11.55
CA CYS A 671 -16.59 -23.15 -12.38
C CYS A 671 -17.61 -24.07 -11.69
N PHE A 672 -18.55 -24.60 -12.46
CA PHE A 672 -19.48 -25.63 -12.01
C PHE A 672 -19.63 -26.70 -13.09
N ARG A 673 -20.14 -27.86 -12.68
CA ARG A 673 -20.36 -29.01 -13.55
C ARG A 673 -21.82 -29.44 -13.43
N LEU A 674 -22.56 -29.56 -14.52
CA LEU A 674 -23.80 -30.33 -14.47
C LEU A 674 -23.37 -31.82 -14.61
N ASP A 675 -24.06 -32.79 -13.99
CA ASP A 675 -24.02 -34.28 -14.08
C ASP A 675 -25.13 -34.90 -14.97
N GLU A 676 -24.87 -35.85 -15.89
CA GLU A 676 -25.88 -36.75 -16.52
C GLU A 676 -25.35 -38.18 -16.45
N ASP A 677 -25.50 -38.82 -15.30
CA ASP A 677 -24.91 -40.14 -15.01
C ASP A 677 -25.96 -41.28 -15.05
N GLY A 678 -27.18 -41.05 -15.56
CA GLY A 678 -28.26 -42.03 -15.46
C GLY A 678 -29.49 -41.80 -16.35
N SER A 679 -30.64 -42.26 -15.86
CA SER A 679 -31.95 -42.04 -16.48
C SER A 679 -32.69 -40.96 -15.71
N PRO A 680 -33.22 -39.92 -16.36
CA PRO A 680 -33.68 -38.72 -15.66
C PRO A 680 -34.90 -39.01 -14.80
N ALA A 681 -34.85 -38.61 -13.52
CA ALA A 681 -35.97 -38.73 -12.59
C ALA A 681 -37.14 -37.78 -12.94
N ARG A 682 -36.93 -36.84 -13.87
CA ARG A 682 -37.92 -35.90 -14.40
C ARG A 682 -38.02 -36.03 -15.92
N PRO A 683 -39.16 -35.62 -16.53
CA PRO A 683 -39.24 -35.53 -17.98
C PRO A 683 -38.15 -34.58 -18.54
N PRO A 684 -37.47 -34.94 -19.65
CA PRO A 684 -36.37 -34.14 -20.21
C PRO A 684 -36.73 -32.66 -20.40
N GLU A 685 -37.93 -32.37 -20.91
CA GLU A 685 -38.39 -31.01 -21.16
C GLU A 685 -38.43 -30.11 -19.89
N VAL A 686 -38.58 -30.72 -18.71
CA VAL A 686 -38.55 -30.00 -17.43
C VAL A 686 -37.12 -29.72 -16.99
N VAL A 687 -36.22 -30.67 -17.21
CA VAL A 687 -34.79 -30.51 -16.92
C VAL A 687 -34.20 -29.43 -17.83
N ASP A 688 -34.52 -29.47 -19.11
CA ASP A 688 -34.04 -28.49 -20.12
C ASP A 688 -34.49 -27.06 -19.78
N ALA A 689 -35.72 -26.88 -19.28
CA ALA A 689 -36.23 -25.58 -18.85
C ALA A 689 -35.49 -25.07 -17.60
N LEU A 690 -35.26 -25.94 -16.62
CA LEU A 690 -34.54 -25.58 -15.39
C LEU A 690 -33.08 -25.20 -15.67
N VAL A 691 -32.40 -25.97 -16.53
CA VAL A 691 -31.03 -25.68 -16.94
C VAL A 691 -30.97 -24.37 -17.72
N ARG A 692 -31.91 -24.12 -18.63
CA ARG A 692 -32.00 -22.84 -19.37
C ARG A 692 -32.18 -21.66 -18.43
N ASP A 693 -33.17 -21.70 -17.52
CA ASP A 693 -33.44 -20.62 -16.58
C ASP A 693 -32.23 -20.35 -15.67
N PHE A 694 -31.58 -21.43 -15.21
CA PHE A 694 -30.33 -21.34 -14.46
C PHE A 694 -29.22 -20.67 -15.28
N LEU A 695 -28.96 -21.10 -16.52
CA LEU A 695 -27.90 -20.55 -17.37
C LEU A 695 -28.17 -19.10 -17.79
N GLU A 696 -29.43 -18.73 -18.04
CA GLU A 696 -29.83 -17.33 -18.26
C GLU A 696 -29.58 -16.47 -17.01
N SER A 697 -29.81 -17.03 -15.82
CA SER A 697 -29.54 -16.35 -14.55
C SER A 697 -28.04 -16.27 -14.24
N TYR A 698 -27.28 -17.32 -14.58
CA TYR A 698 -25.85 -17.43 -14.28
C TYR A 698 -24.98 -16.61 -15.24
N PHE A 699 -25.37 -16.55 -16.52
CA PHE A 699 -24.71 -15.74 -17.54
C PHE A 699 -25.68 -14.67 -18.07
N PRO A 700 -26.05 -13.68 -17.23
CA PRO A 700 -27.14 -12.74 -17.54
C PRO A 700 -26.80 -11.74 -18.65
N VAL A 701 -25.52 -11.56 -18.95
CA VAL A 701 -25.03 -10.64 -19.98
C VAL A 701 -24.95 -11.36 -21.33
N PRO A 702 -25.72 -10.94 -22.36
CA PRO A 702 -25.56 -11.46 -23.72
C PRO A 702 -24.17 -11.11 -24.26
N ALA A 703 -23.53 -12.06 -24.95
CA ALA A 703 -22.27 -11.77 -25.61
C ALA A 703 -22.49 -10.86 -26.84
N PRO A 704 -21.47 -10.10 -27.29
CA PRO A 704 -21.59 -9.17 -28.42
C PRO A 704 -22.04 -9.80 -29.75
N TRP A 705 -21.81 -11.10 -29.90
CA TRP A 705 -22.21 -11.90 -31.08
C TRP A 705 -23.59 -12.54 -30.94
N GLU A 706 -24.40 -12.16 -29.96
CA GLU A 706 -25.79 -12.59 -29.87
C GLU A 706 -26.73 -11.56 -30.51
N ARG A 707 -27.54 -12.02 -31.45
CA ARG A 707 -28.56 -11.19 -32.10
C ARG A 707 -29.68 -10.87 -31.11
N SER A 708 -30.05 -9.60 -31.00
CA SER A 708 -31.19 -9.18 -30.17
C SER A 708 -32.50 -9.74 -30.75
N SER A 709 -33.38 -10.23 -29.89
CA SER A 709 -34.67 -10.84 -30.25
C SER A 709 -35.71 -9.85 -30.81
N ALA A 710 -35.32 -8.62 -31.15
CA ALA A 710 -36.20 -7.54 -31.58
C ALA A 710 -36.37 -7.40 -33.11
N SER A 711 -35.92 -8.38 -33.93
CA SER A 711 -35.89 -8.26 -35.40
C SER A 711 -36.49 -9.45 -36.17
N SER A 712 -37.50 -10.15 -35.64
CA SER A 712 -38.20 -11.24 -36.35
C SER A 712 -39.72 -11.06 -36.43
N ALA A 713 -40.17 -9.84 -36.76
CA ALA A 713 -41.54 -9.59 -37.18
C ALA A 713 -41.55 -9.11 -38.65
N GLU A 714 -41.46 -10.04 -39.60
CA GLU A 714 -41.86 -9.75 -40.98
C GLU A 714 -43.38 -9.52 -41.03
N PRO A 715 -43.86 -8.43 -41.66
CA PRO A 715 -45.29 -8.16 -41.74
C PRO A 715 -45.97 -9.13 -42.71
N LYS A 716 -46.87 -9.96 -42.17
CA LYS A 716 -47.75 -10.85 -42.95
C LYS A 716 -48.58 -10.02 -43.94
N ARG A 717 -48.26 -10.14 -45.23
CA ARG A 717 -49.15 -9.72 -46.35
C ARG A 717 -50.42 -10.58 -46.34
N SER A 718 -51.54 -10.03 -45.89
CA SER A 718 -52.86 -10.59 -46.22
C SER A 718 -53.35 -10.03 -47.56
N LYS A 719 -53.42 -10.90 -48.58
CA LYS A 719 -54.21 -10.64 -49.79
C LYS A 719 -55.69 -10.77 -49.44
N SER A 720 -56.50 -9.75 -49.75
CA SER A 720 -57.54 -9.81 -50.80
C SER A 720 -58.70 -8.84 -50.52
N LYS A 721 -58.92 -7.91 -51.47
CA LYS A 721 -60.12 -7.71 -52.29
C LYS A 721 -60.45 -6.23 -52.49
N ASP A 722 -60.20 -5.78 -53.71
CA ASP A 722 -61.09 -5.02 -54.58
C ASP A 722 -62.24 -4.24 -53.92
N HIS A 723 -62.19 -2.92 -53.98
CA HIS A 723 -62.84 -2.13 -55.05
C HIS A 723 -62.90 -0.65 -54.65
N GLY A 724 -62.58 0.22 -55.61
CA GLY A 724 -63.33 1.46 -55.79
C GLY A 724 -62.78 2.74 -55.16
N ASP A 725 -62.16 3.54 -56.04
CA ASP A 725 -62.78 4.79 -56.51
C ASP A 725 -62.67 6.11 -55.72
N TRP A 726 -62.08 7.08 -56.43
CA TRP A 726 -62.27 8.55 -56.44
C TRP A 726 -61.75 9.46 -55.31
N ASN A 727 -60.66 10.16 -55.67
CA ASN A 727 -60.53 11.62 -55.81
C ASN A 727 -60.73 12.60 -54.63
N ALA A 728 -59.78 13.55 -54.64
CA ALA A 728 -59.83 14.95 -54.15
C ALA A 728 -59.83 15.13 -52.62
N SER A 729 -58.99 15.97 -52.01
CA SER A 729 -58.20 17.11 -52.49
C SER A 729 -56.93 17.29 -51.66
#